data_AF-A0AAD8YE46-F1
#
_entry.id   AF-A0AAD8YE46-F1
#
_cell.length_a   1.000
_cell.length_b   1.000
_cell.length_c   1.000
_cell.angle_alpha   90.00
_cell.angle_beta   90.00
_cell.angle_gamma   90.00
#
_symmetry.space_group_name_H-M   'P 1'
#
loop_
_entity.id
_entity.type
_entity.pdbx_description
1 polymer ?
#
loop_
_entity_poly.entity_id
_entity_poly.type
_entity_poly.pdbx_seq_one_letter_code
_entity_poly.pdbx_strand_id
1 'polypeptide(L)'
;MATFEVGINTLTDVTALSNIALDVRDMASNLKSGDLLVAQRIYTQGANSALYDVFGEETLDKLTLKSMGQAGSGQWMDDPSFTFQMLGLSSVQDSAAEAISKHSNYADYYISTLLNDQTTADNAAAAQATTILTVHINAIHKLWEGFIDCTMVQKGYNPEEDQTGKIDPKRKYDEFVALYVGAGQVLGPTWEGYLLYALAQAASKKFDTVDENGESLVNKEIRGYTNGYSESCRRRLLQTGRVNLRTLDDQQRIIAKMNLSMMQMLIDSMHNENHFYLVPIYARAIIPQLSQCRTSIQRKLKSYLLDKEYERDDFSRILPLLQQSYDCLGFSCEQVGAYSSDKVAECGDYTKNHPMAGFVPKVDVQTISKVDLDMHAIRQLLKFPTGDDNIIPQMYYKHGRAAVINEDKYAYDVQSLQEMARSSIVEQWSPYYSDYVSYHGQEFYADTVIMNEFKRNAGTDTQQDALLLSWMQLGVVTEYLMGLLGSADQMCEGSTDEDPTKWWDAFAATYIGSLEGIDLGGSDQTIDGFMLWNVANRRAVSFDTQNDDYYADINNEMLELLFAGQAQLLRNDCNNFAKTVSRALHLMVIPLIQSVIWYAIKNEGLIASSNDDGLVIGEVAAKSVLPIVNKFDPNAARIIERNMVRSDDNFVPVVDGPQAVANAFYLVLDEIGWGCDYVGHADGVEACQLESATGPRNNGSSKQGAVTILALLANTIFWGYSAWLS
;
A
#
# COMPACT_ATOMS: atom_id res chain seq x y z
N MET A 1 -30.27 -9.85 -21.89
CA MET A 1 -30.37 -10.37 -20.51
C MET A 1 -30.11 -11.85 -20.56
N ALA A 2 -29.20 -12.35 -19.74
CA ALA A 2 -28.92 -13.77 -19.58
C ALA A 2 -29.21 -14.18 -18.12
N THR A 3 -29.62 -15.43 -17.93
CA THR A 3 -29.85 -16.02 -16.61
C THR A 3 -28.90 -17.19 -16.45
N PHE A 4 -27.99 -17.11 -15.48
CA PHE A 4 -27.10 -18.19 -15.12
C PHE A 4 -27.77 -19.14 -14.13
N GLU A 5 -27.49 -20.43 -14.21
CA GLU A 5 -28.09 -21.44 -13.32
C GLU A 5 -27.79 -21.18 -11.84
N VAL A 6 -26.69 -20.49 -11.53
CA VAL A 6 -26.29 -20.09 -10.17
C VAL A 6 -27.14 -18.97 -9.54
N GLY A 7 -28.25 -18.59 -10.18
CA GLY A 7 -29.19 -17.60 -9.68
C GLY A 7 -28.76 -16.15 -9.89
N ILE A 8 -27.83 -15.91 -10.82
CA ILE A 8 -27.39 -14.55 -11.21
C ILE A 8 -28.04 -14.18 -12.54
N ASN A 9 -28.71 -13.03 -12.57
CA ASN A 9 -29.33 -12.48 -13.78
C ASN A 9 -28.56 -11.26 -14.24
N THR A 10 -28.20 -11.22 -15.53
CA THR A 10 -27.53 -10.08 -16.15
C THR A 10 -28.55 -9.14 -16.80
N LEU A 11 -28.22 -7.86 -16.82
CA LEU A 11 -29.08 -6.82 -17.41
C LEU A 11 -28.91 -6.74 -18.93
N THR A 12 -27.75 -7.11 -19.43
CA THR A 12 -27.36 -7.17 -20.83
C THR A 12 -27.21 -8.61 -21.30
N ASP A 13 -27.16 -8.84 -22.61
CA ASP A 13 -26.85 -10.16 -23.14
C ASP A 13 -25.33 -10.34 -23.22
N VAL A 14 -24.82 -11.28 -22.41
CA VAL A 14 -23.39 -11.64 -22.32
C VAL A 14 -23.16 -13.10 -22.66
N THR A 15 -24.13 -13.75 -23.32
CA THR A 15 -24.10 -15.18 -23.64
C THR A 15 -22.86 -15.55 -24.46
N ALA A 16 -22.56 -14.78 -25.50
CA ALA A 16 -21.40 -15.01 -26.36
C ALA A 16 -20.07 -14.93 -25.60
N LEU A 17 -19.95 -13.99 -24.65
CA LEU A 17 -18.76 -13.90 -23.78
C LEU A 17 -18.68 -15.08 -22.82
N SER A 18 -19.80 -15.47 -22.19
CA SER A 18 -19.84 -16.59 -21.25
C SER A 18 -19.44 -17.92 -21.89
N ASN A 19 -19.65 -18.07 -23.20
CA ASN A 19 -19.25 -19.26 -23.96
C ASN A 19 -17.74 -19.47 -24.04
N ILE A 20 -16.91 -18.52 -23.57
CA ILE A 20 -15.46 -18.72 -23.48
C ILE A 20 -15.11 -19.86 -22.52
N ALA A 21 -16.01 -20.14 -21.56
CA ALA A 21 -15.95 -21.33 -20.70
C ALA A 21 -15.94 -22.64 -21.50
N LEU A 22 -16.66 -22.69 -22.62
CA LEU A 22 -16.71 -23.87 -23.49
C LEU A 22 -15.39 -24.04 -24.26
N ASP A 23 -14.72 -22.95 -24.63
CA ASP A 23 -13.37 -23.01 -25.21
C ASP A 23 -12.37 -23.57 -24.21
N VAL A 24 -12.42 -23.14 -22.94
CA VAL A 24 -11.59 -23.72 -21.86
C VAL A 24 -11.89 -25.21 -21.67
N ARG A 25 -13.17 -25.60 -21.63
CA ARG A 25 -13.59 -27.02 -21.54
C ARG A 25 -13.04 -27.84 -22.71
N ASP A 26 -13.26 -27.37 -23.93
CA ASP A 26 -12.90 -28.11 -25.14
C ASP A 26 -11.38 -28.24 -25.24
N MET A 27 -10.64 -27.18 -24.89
CA MET A 27 -9.18 -27.22 -24.76
C MET A 27 -8.74 -28.27 -23.74
N ALA A 28 -9.30 -28.27 -22.52
CA ALA A 28 -8.96 -29.23 -21.47
C ALA A 28 -9.26 -30.68 -21.90
N SER A 29 -10.41 -30.92 -22.53
CA SER A 29 -10.81 -32.25 -23.01
C SER A 29 -9.88 -32.80 -24.08
N ASN A 30 -9.45 -31.95 -25.02
CA ASN A 30 -8.51 -32.34 -26.08
C ASN A 30 -7.11 -32.60 -25.53
N LEU A 31 -6.62 -31.76 -24.61
CA LEU A 31 -5.34 -31.98 -23.92
C LEU A 31 -5.34 -33.31 -23.15
N LYS A 32 -6.42 -33.61 -22.43
CA LYS A 32 -6.59 -34.89 -21.72
C LYS A 32 -6.62 -36.09 -22.66
N SER A 33 -7.14 -35.91 -23.88
CA SER A 33 -7.23 -36.95 -24.90
C SER A 33 -5.97 -37.07 -25.77
N GLY A 34 -4.98 -36.18 -25.58
CA GLY A 34 -3.74 -36.12 -26.36
C GLY A 34 -3.86 -35.42 -27.72
N ASP A 35 -4.98 -34.77 -28.02
CA ASP A 35 -5.18 -34.01 -29.26
C ASP A 35 -4.68 -32.56 -29.10
N LEU A 36 -3.36 -32.41 -29.09
CA LEU A 36 -2.70 -31.13 -28.87
C LEU A 36 -3.02 -30.11 -29.98
N LEU A 37 -3.15 -30.56 -31.24
CA LEU A 37 -3.41 -29.66 -32.37
C LEU A 37 -4.80 -29.03 -32.29
N VAL A 38 -5.80 -29.79 -31.87
CA VAL A 38 -7.15 -29.23 -31.65
C VAL A 38 -7.15 -28.29 -30.45
N ALA A 39 -6.47 -28.63 -29.36
CA ALA A 39 -6.34 -27.74 -28.20
C ALA A 39 -5.65 -26.41 -28.56
N GLN A 40 -4.55 -26.45 -29.30
CA GLN A 40 -3.86 -25.25 -29.81
C GLN A 40 -4.76 -24.43 -30.74
N ARG A 41 -5.57 -25.09 -31.57
CA ARG A 41 -6.52 -24.38 -32.44
C ARG A 41 -7.61 -23.67 -31.64
N ILE A 42 -8.19 -24.33 -30.65
CA ILE A 42 -9.19 -23.71 -29.76
C ILE A 42 -8.57 -22.50 -29.06
N TYR A 43 -7.35 -22.63 -28.53
CA TYR A 43 -6.65 -21.53 -27.89
C TYR A 43 -6.40 -20.33 -28.82
N THR A 44 -5.99 -20.57 -30.06
CA THR A 44 -5.57 -19.53 -31.01
C THR A 44 -6.67 -18.97 -31.91
N GLN A 45 -7.74 -19.72 -32.16
CA GLN A 45 -8.81 -19.36 -33.12
C GLN A 45 -10.18 -19.27 -32.45
N GLY A 46 -10.33 -19.76 -31.21
CA GLY A 46 -11.61 -19.85 -30.54
C GLY A 46 -12.55 -20.88 -31.18
N ALA A 47 -13.60 -21.27 -30.46
CA ALA A 47 -14.61 -22.19 -30.97
C ALA A 47 -16.05 -21.77 -30.66
N ASN A 48 -16.30 -21.15 -29.51
CA ASN A 48 -17.66 -20.96 -28.99
C ASN A 48 -18.05 -19.49 -28.76
N SER A 49 -17.10 -18.57 -28.62
CA SER A 49 -17.38 -17.14 -28.34
C SER A 49 -17.42 -16.28 -29.59
N ALA A 50 -18.63 -16.04 -30.10
CA ALA A 50 -18.89 -15.15 -31.25
C ALA A 50 -18.48 -13.69 -30.95
N LEU A 51 -17.94 -13.01 -31.96
CA LEU A 51 -17.77 -11.55 -31.98
C LEU A 51 -18.86 -10.93 -32.84
N TYR A 52 -19.20 -9.67 -32.56
CA TYR A 52 -20.20 -8.92 -33.30
C TYR A 52 -19.60 -7.61 -33.82
N ASP A 53 -20.00 -7.20 -35.01
CA ASP A 53 -19.61 -5.91 -35.57
C ASP A 53 -20.40 -4.73 -34.97
N VAL A 54 -20.12 -3.52 -35.45
CA VAL A 54 -20.80 -2.29 -34.99
C VAL A 54 -22.30 -2.26 -35.30
N PHE A 55 -22.80 -3.18 -36.14
CA PHE A 55 -24.21 -3.33 -36.48
C PHE A 55 -24.89 -4.47 -35.71
N GLY A 56 -24.13 -5.19 -34.88
CA GLY A 56 -24.63 -6.32 -34.10
C GLY A 56 -24.70 -7.63 -34.87
N GLU A 57 -24.07 -7.71 -36.05
CA GLU A 57 -24.00 -8.95 -36.84
C GLU A 57 -22.80 -9.78 -36.41
N GLU A 58 -22.99 -11.10 -36.31
CA GLU A 58 -21.91 -12.04 -35.93
C GLU A 58 -20.81 -12.03 -37.00
N THR A 59 -19.56 -11.83 -36.57
CA THR A 59 -18.40 -11.85 -37.46
C THR A 59 -17.90 -13.29 -37.65
N LEU A 60 -17.05 -13.49 -38.66
CA LEU A 60 -16.37 -14.77 -38.86
C LEU A 60 -15.32 -15.06 -37.77
N ASP A 61 -14.83 -14.01 -37.11
CA ASP A 61 -13.82 -14.10 -36.07
C ASP A 61 -14.47 -14.40 -34.71
N LYS A 62 -13.75 -15.12 -33.85
CA LYS A 62 -14.18 -15.44 -32.50
C LYS A 62 -13.29 -14.78 -31.47
N LEU A 63 -13.82 -14.52 -30.29
CA LEU A 63 -12.99 -14.17 -29.14
C LEU A 63 -12.14 -15.39 -28.81
N THR A 64 -10.84 -15.19 -28.66
CA THR A 64 -9.89 -16.29 -28.43
C THR A 64 -9.24 -16.17 -27.05
N LEU A 65 -8.92 -17.32 -26.47
CA LEU A 65 -8.17 -17.41 -25.21
C LEU A 65 -6.79 -16.74 -25.37
N LYS A 66 -6.17 -16.87 -26.55
CA LYS A 66 -4.92 -16.18 -26.89
C LYS A 66 -5.06 -14.65 -26.87
N SER A 67 -6.03 -14.10 -27.58
CA SER A 67 -6.21 -12.63 -27.64
C SER A 67 -6.52 -12.03 -26.26
N MET A 68 -7.24 -12.76 -25.40
CA MET A 68 -7.48 -12.33 -24.02
C MET A 68 -6.20 -12.36 -23.16
N GLY A 69 -5.24 -13.24 -23.47
CA GLY A 69 -3.96 -13.35 -22.78
C GLY A 69 -2.91 -12.32 -23.21
N GLN A 70 -3.24 -11.47 -24.19
CA GLN A 70 -2.36 -10.44 -24.75
C GLN A 70 -2.77 -9.02 -24.28
N ALA A 71 -2.85 -8.84 -22.97
CA ALA A 71 -3.29 -7.59 -22.34
C ALA A 71 -2.19 -6.52 -22.46
N GLY A 72 -2.36 -5.50 -23.32
CA GLY A 72 -1.30 -4.49 -23.53
C GLY A 72 -1.71 -3.19 -24.23
N SER A 73 -3.00 -2.92 -24.42
CA SER A 73 -3.45 -1.63 -24.94
C SER A 73 -3.58 -0.59 -23.82
N GLY A 74 -3.64 0.71 -24.16
CA GLY A 74 -3.69 1.78 -23.17
C GLY A 74 -4.87 1.74 -22.20
N GLN A 75 -5.97 1.04 -22.53
CA GLN A 75 -7.13 0.87 -21.64
C GLN A 75 -6.82 0.02 -20.40
N TRP A 76 -5.78 -0.83 -20.45
CA TRP A 76 -5.38 -1.66 -19.31
C TRP A 76 -4.55 -0.89 -18.28
N MET A 77 -4.03 0.29 -18.63
CA MET A 77 -3.24 1.10 -17.69
C MET A 77 -4.11 1.74 -16.60
N ASP A 78 -5.40 1.91 -16.87
CA ASP A 78 -6.38 2.39 -15.89
C ASP A 78 -6.88 1.27 -14.94
N ASP A 79 -6.37 0.04 -15.09
CA ASP A 79 -6.62 -1.09 -14.18
C ASP A 79 -5.44 -1.22 -13.18
N PRO A 80 -5.62 -0.85 -11.90
CA PRO A 80 -4.68 -1.10 -10.83
C PRO A 80 -4.14 -2.52 -10.74
N SER A 81 -4.99 -3.52 -10.88
CA SER A 81 -4.60 -4.92 -10.72
C SER A 81 -3.70 -5.36 -11.87
N PHE A 82 -3.92 -4.86 -13.08
CA PHE A 82 -3.00 -5.03 -14.20
C PHE A 82 -1.66 -4.33 -13.93
N THR A 83 -1.70 -3.10 -13.43
CA THR A 83 -0.49 -2.34 -13.07
C THR A 83 0.35 -3.07 -12.01
N PHE A 84 -0.28 -3.53 -10.93
CA PHE A 84 0.38 -4.32 -9.89
C PHE A 84 0.91 -5.64 -10.43
N GLN A 85 0.19 -6.28 -11.36
CA GLN A 85 0.67 -7.48 -12.06
C GLN A 85 1.98 -7.22 -12.81
N MET A 86 2.06 -6.12 -13.57
CA MET A 86 3.25 -5.79 -14.36
C MET A 86 4.45 -5.47 -13.45
N LEU A 87 4.24 -4.67 -12.40
CA LEU A 87 5.28 -4.34 -11.41
C LEU A 87 5.77 -5.55 -10.63
N GLY A 88 4.85 -6.43 -10.24
CA GLY A 88 5.20 -7.58 -9.44
C GLY A 88 5.95 -8.66 -10.24
N LEU A 89 5.79 -8.68 -11.56
CA LEU A 89 6.57 -9.54 -12.47
C LEU A 89 7.93 -8.92 -12.83
N SER A 90 8.05 -7.60 -12.81
CA SER A 90 9.24 -6.89 -13.28
C SER A 90 10.45 -7.10 -12.37
N SER A 91 11.63 -6.85 -12.93
CA SER A 91 12.88 -6.75 -12.15
C SER A 91 12.96 -5.38 -11.49
N VAL A 92 13.81 -5.26 -10.46
CA VAL A 92 13.98 -4.01 -9.71
C VAL A 92 14.51 -2.87 -10.60
N GLN A 93 15.26 -3.18 -11.65
CA GLN A 93 15.85 -2.22 -12.58
C GLN A 93 14.92 -1.82 -13.73
N ASP A 94 13.80 -2.51 -13.91
CA ASP A 94 12.92 -2.24 -15.05
C ASP A 94 12.15 -0.92 -14.83
N SER A 95 12.16 -0.06 -15.84
CA SER A 95 11.21 1.05 -15.92
C SER A 95 9.78 0.53 -16.11
N ALA A 96 8.79 1.36 -15.81
CA ALA A 96 7.38 0.99 -16.01
C ALA A 96 7.05 0.61 -17.46
N ALA A 97 7.62 1.35 -18.42
CA ALA A 97 7.46 1.05 -19.85
C ALA A 97 8.09 -0.30 -20.23
N GLU A 98 9.26 -0.62 -19.66
CA GLU A 98 9.89 -1.93 -19.85
C GLU A 98 9.09 -3.05 -19.20
N ALA A 99 8.53 -2.83 -18.00
CA ALA A 99 7.68 -3.79 -17.31
C ALA A 99 6.45 -4.15 -18.18
N ILE A 100 5.73 -3.16 -18.72
CA ILE A 100 4.63 -3.42 -19.66
C ILE A 100 5.13 -4.14 -20.91
N SER A 101 6.19 -3.65 -21.54
CA SER A 101 6.69 -4.25 -22.79
C SER A 101 7.10 -5.71 -22.61
N LYS A 102 7.64 -6.08 -21.46
CA LYS A 102 8.09 -7.45 -21.16
C LYS A 102 6.95 -8.36 -20.72
N HIS A 103 5.97 -7.83 -19.98
CA HIS A 103 5.02 -8.65 -19.23
C HIS A 103 3.56 -8.50 -19.63
N SER A 104 3.19 -7.55 -20.51
CA SER A 104 1.81 -7.41 -21.04
C SER A 104 1.22 -8.73 -21.55
N ASN A 105 2.02 -9.51 -22.25
CA ASN A 105 1.62 -10.81 -22.80
C ASN A 105 2.02 -12.00 -21.90
N TYR A 106 2.22 -11.81 -20.59
CA TYR A 106 2.74 -12.87 -19.71
C TYR A 106 1.87 -14.13 -19.72
N ALA A 107 0.55 -13.97 -19.76
CA ALA A 107 -0.40 -15.08 -19.78
C ALA A 107 -0.26 -15.86 -21.09
N ASP A 108 -0.34 -15.19 -22.25
CA ASP A 108 -0.19 -15.83 -23.55
C ASP A 108 1.18 -16.50 -23.71
N TYR A 109 2.25 -15.82 -23.29
CA TYR A 109 3.60 -16.36 -23.33
C TYR A 109 3.70 -17.67 -22.53
N TYR A 110 3.21 -17.67 -21.29
CA TYR A 110 3.28 -18.85 -20.42
C TYR A 110 2.42 -20.01 -20.95
N ILE A 111 1.17 -19.74 -21.34
CA ILE A 111 0.25 -20.77 -21.86
C ILE A 111 0.75 -21.33 -23.18
N SER A 112 1.25 -20.49 -24.09
CA SER A 112 1.83 -20.93 -25.36
C SER A 112 3.05 -21.82 -25.15
N THR A 113 3.90 -21.55 -24.15
CA THR A 113 5.02 -22.42 -23.78
C THR A 113 4.52 -23.78 -23.30
N LEU A 114 3.53 -23.84 -22.40
CA LEU A 114 2.93 -25.10 -21.95
C LEU A 114 2.31 -25.92 -23.10
N LEU A 115 1.73 -25.25 -24.09
CA LEU A 115 1.15 -25.91 -25.27
C LEU A 115 2.20 -26.39 -26.28
N ASN A 116 3.44 -25.93 -26.17
CA ASN A 116 4.54 -26.32 -27.06
C ASN A 116 5.48 -27.35 -26.41
N ASP A 117 5.69 -27.27 -25.09
CA ASP A 117 6.54 -28.16 -24.32
C ASP A 117 5.73 -29.40 -23.89
N GLN A 118 6.03 -30.54 -24.52
CA GLN A 118 5.08 -31.64 -24.74
C GLN A 118 4.92 -32.63 -23.56
N THR A 119 4.97 -32.19 -22.30
CA THR A 119 4.80 -33.14 -21.18
C THR A 119 3.34 -33.32 -20.77
N THR A 120 3.01 -34.47 -20.17
CA THR A 120 1.66 -34.74 -19.65
C THR A 120 1.26 -33.76 -18.54
N ALA A 121 2.23 -33.29 -17.74
CA ALA A 121 2.00 -32.27 -16.71
C ALA A 121 1.69 -30.90 -17.34
N ASP A 122 2.43 -30.51 -18.39
CA ASP A 122 2.22 -29.24 -19.08
C ASP A 122 0.85 -29.18 -19.77
N ASN A 123 0.44 -30.29 -20.40
CA ASN A 123 -0.90 -30.43 -20.97
C ASN A 123 -2.01 -30.33 -19.92
N ALA A 124 -1.80 -30.87 -18.71
CA ALA A 124 -2.76 -30.73 -17.62
C ALA A 124 -2.79 -29.29 -17.05
N ALA A 125 -1.68 -28.57 -17.17
CA ALA A 125 -1.51 -27.20 -16.68
C ALA A 125 -2.10 -26.13 -17.61
N ALA A 126 -2.04 -26.32 -18.94
CA ALA A 126 -2.35 -25.27 -19.91
C ALA A 126 -3.80 -24.73 -19.85
N ALA A 127 -4.79 -25.62 -19.72
CA ALA A 127 -6.19 -25.20 -19.60
C ALA A 127 -6.44 -24.46 -18.28
N GLN A 128 -5.85 -24.96 -17.18
CA GLN A 128 -5.92 -24.30 -15.88
C GLN A 128 -5.25 -22.92 -15.93
N ALA A 129 -4.04 -22.83 -16.49
CA ALA A 129 -3.31 -21.58 -16.69
C ALA A 129 -4.14 -20.54 -17.47
N THR A 130 -4.95 -20.99 -18.43
CA THR A 130 -5.86 -20.10 -19.16
C THR A 130 -6.93 -19.51 -18.25
N THR A 131 -7.59 -20.30 -17.41
CA THR A 131 -8.56 -19.78 -16.44
C THR A 131 -7.90 -18.82 -15.44
N ILE A 132 -6.71 -19.18 -14.93
CA ILE A 132 -6.05 -18.45 -13.84
C ILE A 132 -5.33 -17.18 -14.31
N LEU A 133 -4.64 -17.21 -15.45
CA LEU A 133 -3.81 -16.09 -15.92
C LEU A 133 -4.52 -15.22 -16.96
N THR A 134 -5.42 -15.80 -17.75
CA THR A 134 -6.16 -15.06 -18.78
C THR A 134 -7.53 -14.62 -18.28
N VAL A 135 -8.40 -15.55 -17.88
CA VAL A 135 -9.79 -15.21 -17.54
C VAL A 135 -9.87 -14.35 -16.28
N HIS A 136 -9.07 -14.66 -15.25
CA HIS A 136 -9.02 -13.90 -14.00
C HIS A 136 -8.72 -12.41 -14.20
N ILE A 137 -7.62 -12.07 -14.89
CA ILE A 137 -7.23 -10.67 -15.07
C ILE A 137 -8.22 -9.93 -15.97
N ASN A 138 -8.80 -10.60 -16.97
CA ASN A 138 -9.87 -10.02 -17.79
C ASN A 138 -11.14 -9.76 -16.97
N ALA A 139 -11.51 -10.65 -16.05
CA ALA A 139 -12.66 -10.44 -15.16
C ALA A 139 -12.44 -9.23 -14.25
N ILE A 140 -11.24 -9.08 -13.68
CA ILE A 140 -10.87 -7.90 -12.89
C ILE A 140 -10.91 -6.63 -13.74
N HIS A 141 -10.37 -6.67 -14.95
CA HIS A 141 -10.40 -5.54 -15.88
C HIS A 141 -11.83 -5.05 -16.16
N LYS A 142 -12.79 -5.97 -16.32
CA LYS A 142 -14.20 -5.62 -16.50
C LYS A 142 -14.83 -4.91 -15.31
N LEU A 143 -14.40 -5.24 -14.08
CA LEU A 143 -14.84 -4.50 -12.90
C LEU A 143 -14.33 -3.05 -12.95
N TRP A 144 -13.03 -2.86 -13.22
CA TRP A 144 -12.42 -1.53 -13.32
C TRP A 144 -13.02 -0.69 -14.46
N GLU A 145 -13.20 -1.26 -15.65
CA GLU A 145 -13.89 -0.57 -16.76
C GLU A 145 -15.27 -0.10 -16.33
N GLY A 146 -16.07 -0.98 -15.71
CA GLY A 146 -17.41 -0.61 -15.27
C GLY A 146 -17.42 0.43 -14.15
N PHE A 147 -16.43 0.41 -13.26
CA PHE A 147 -16.29 1.42 -12.22
C PHE A 147 -15.97 2.78 -12.83
N ILE A 148 -14.98 2.85 -13.72
CA ILE A 148 -14.62 4.08 -14.45
C ILE A 148 -15.85 4.61 -15.21
N ASP A 149 -16.56 3.74 -15.93
CA ASP A 149 -17.81 4.10 -16.62
C ASP A 149 -18.85 4.69 -15.64
N CYS A 150 -19.03 4.07 -14.47
CA CYS A 150 -19.97 4.58 -13.45
C CYS A 150 -19.53 5.95 -12.91
N THR A 151 -18.23 6.23 -12.75
CA THR A 151 -17.75 7.57 -12.38
C THR A 151 -18.00 8.62 -13.47
N MET A 152 -17.90 8.25 -14.75
CA MET A 152 -18.19 9.15 -15.88
C MET A 152 -19.68 9.52 -15.91
N VAL A 153 -20.56 8.54 -15.69
CA VAL A 153 -22.02 8.78 -15.59
C VAL A 153 -22.35 9.78 -14.50
N GLN A 154 -21.71 9.67 -13.33
CA GLN A 154 -21.91 10.61 -12.24
C GLN A 154 -21.40 12.02 -12.53
N LYS A 155 -20.34 12.16 -13.34
CA LYS A 155 -19.84 13.44 -13.84
C LYS A 155 -20.78 14.10 -14.88
N GLY A 156 -21.93 13.49 -15.15
CA GLY A 156 -22.98 14.03 -16.02
C GLY A 156 -23.02 13.41 -17.41
N TYR A 157 -22.20 12.38 -17.68
CA TYR A 157 -22.30 11.62 -18.92
C TYR A 157 -23.61 10.82 -18.96
N ASN A 158 -24.31 10.81 -20.10
CA ASN A 158 -25.53 10.04 -20.28
C ASN A 158 -25.32 8.85 -21.24
N PRO A 159 -25.20 7.61 -20.75
CA PRO A 159 -25.08 6.41 -21.59
C PRO A 159 -26.24 6.19 -22.53
N GLU A 160 -27.45 6.63 -22.16
CA GLU A 160 -28.66 6.43 -22.97
C GLU A 160 -28.67 7.34 -24.22
N GLU A 161 -27.92 8.43 -24.20
CA GLU A 161 -27.72 9.33 -25.35
C GLU A 161 -26.53 8.92 -26.22
N ASP A 162 -25.61 8.11 -25.68
CA ASP A 162 -24.46 7.58 -26.42
C ASP A 162 -24.84 6.38 -27.26
N GLN A 163 -25.08 6.63 -28.55
CA GLN A 163 -25.36 5.58 -29.53
C GLN A 163 -24.14 4.70 -29.84
N THR A 164 -22.93 5.06 -29.36
CA THR A 164 -21.71 4.25 -29.57
C THR A 164 -21.59 3.10 -28.57
N GLY A 165 -22.32 3.15 -27.45
CA GLY A 165 -22.24 2.15 -26.37
C GLY A 165 -20.86 2.09 -25.72
N LYS A 166 -20.08 3.18 -25.77
CA LYS A 166 -18.68 3.21 -25.33
C LYS A 166 -18.57 3.21 -23.80
N ILE A 167 -19.49 3.88 -23.12
CA ILE A 167 -19.58 3.93 -21.65
C ILE A 167 -20.87 3.22 -21.25
N ASP A 168 -20.75 2.01 -20.72
CA ASP A 168 -21.89 1.21 -20.27
C ASP A 168 -21.50 0.40 -19.02
N PRO A 169 -21.65 1.01 -17.82
CA PRO A 169 -21.24 0.35 -16.59
C PRO A 169 -22.03 -0.94 -16.33
N LYS A 170 -23.28 -1.06 -16.83
CA LYS A 170 -24.08 -2.27 -16.63
C LYS A 170 -23.50 -3.43 -17.44
N ARG A 171 -23.19 -3.17 -18.71
CA ARG A 171 -22.59 -4.16 -19.60
C ARG A 171 -21.26 -4.65 -19.06
N LYS A 172 -20.37 -3.76 -18.60
CA LYS A 172 -19.06 -4.15 -18.07
C LYS A 172 -19.17 -5.09 -16.86
N TYR A 173 -20.10 -4.84 -15.95
CA TYR A 173 -20.32 -5.74 -14.82
C TYR A 173 -20.97 -7.06 -15.20
N ASP A 174 -21.90 -7.06 -16.15
CA ASP A 174 -22.43 -8.31 -16.70
C ASP A 174 -21.35 -9.12 -17.43
N GLU A 175 -20.41 -8.44 -18.10
CA GLU A 175 -19.24 -9.08 -18.73
C GLU A 175 -18.32 -9.71 -17.67
N PHE A 176 -18.13 -9.06 -16.52
CA PHE A 176 -17.47 -9.69 -15.36
C PHE A 176 -18.21 -10.96 -14.91
N VAL A 177 -19.53 -10.90 -14.74
CA VAL A 177 -20.34 -12.08 -14.32
C VAL A 177 -20.16 -13.22 -15.32
N ALA A 178 -20.17 -12.93 -16.62
CA ALA A 178 -19.95 -13.93 -17.66
C ALA A 178 -18.59 -14.61 -17.56
N LEU A 179 -17.53 -13.86 -17.26
CA LEU A 179 -16.16 -14.38 -17.07
C LEU A 179 -15.97 -15.10 -15.73
N TYR A 180 -16.70 -14.70 -14.69
CA TYR A 180 -16.65 -15.35 -13.39
C TYR A 180 -17.39 -16.69 -13.39
N VAL A 181 -18.63 -16.71 -13.85
CA VAL A 181 -19.52 -17.88 -13.83
C VAL A 181 -19.23 -18.81 -15.01
N GLY A 182 -19.23 -18.27 -16.23
CA GLY A 182 -19.07 -19.03 -17.46
C GLY A 182 -20.29 -19.87 -17.86
N ALA A 183 -20.37 -20.19 -19.16
CA ALA A 183 -21.36 -21.13 -19.68
C ALA A 183 -21.10 -22.55 -19.16
N GLY A 184 -22.17 -23.27 -18.85
CA GLY A 184 -22.10 -24.65 -18.36
C GLY A 184 -21.78 -24.81 -16.88
N GLN A 185 -21.78 -23.71 -16.10
CA GLN A 185 -21.75 -23.79 -14.65
C GLN A 185 -23.08 -24.33 -14.10
N VAL A 186 -23.02 -25.42 -13.34
CA VAL A 186 -24.18 -26.03 -12.68
C VAL A 186 -24.18 -25.75 -11.18
N LEU A 187 -25.36 -25.81 -10.56
CA LEU A 187 -25.53 -25.75 -9.10
C LEU A 187 -25.17 -27.09 -8.42
N GLY A 188 -25.12 -27.06 -7.09
CA GLY A 188 -24.94 -28.26 -6.27
C GLY A 188 -25.95 -29.37 -6.60
N PRO A 189 -25.56 -30.64 -6.41
CA PRO A 189 -24.42 -31.10 -5.63
C PRO A 189 -23.10 -31.26 -6.41
N THR A 190 -23.10 -31.16 -7.74
CA THR A 190 -21.89 -31.39 -8.55
C THR A 190 -21.03 -30.14 -8.70
N TRP A 191 -21.66 -28.96 -8.79
CA TRP A 191 -21.01 -27.66 -8.93
C TRP A 191 -19.98 -27.57 -10.08
N GLU A 192 -20.18 -28.38 -11.12
CA GLU A 192 -19.28 -28.44 -12.27
C GLU A 192 -19.28 -27.14 -13.07
N GLY A 193 -18.12 -26.75 -13.57
CA GLY A 193 -17.91 -25.58 -14.41
C GLY A 193 -16.44 -25.46 -14.80
N TYR A 194 -16.13 -24.42 -15.58
CA TYR A 194 -14.81 -24.32 -16.24
C TYR A 194 -14.06 -23.02 -15.96
N LEU A 195 -14.73 -22.03 -15.34
CA LEU A 195 -14.16 -20.71 -15.03
C LEU A 195 -13.99 -20.51 -13.50
N LEU A 196 -13.99 -19.26 -13.06
CA LEU A 196 -13.60 -18.85 -11.71
C LEU A 196 -14.58 -19.30 -10.62
N TYR A 197 -15.88 -19.42 -10.93
CA TYR A 197 -16.88 -19.93 -9.98
C TYR A 197 -16.59 -21.37 -9.57
N ALA A 198 -16.27 -22.24 -10.54
CA ALA A 198 -15.89 -23.63 -10.28
C ALA A 198 -14.54 -23.74 -9.54
N LEU A 199 -13.61 -22.83 -9.84
CA LEU A 199 -12.34 -22.72 -9.11
C LEU A 199 -12.57 -22.37 -7.64
N ALA A 200 -13.38 -21.34 -7.35
CA ALA A 200 -13.73 -20.95 -5.99
C ALA A 200 -14.42 -22.08 -5.23
N GLN A 201 -15.30 -22.82 -5.92
CA GLN A 201 -15.93 -24.00 -5.36
C GLN A 201 -14.91 -25.11 -4.99
N ALA A 202 -13.97 -25.39 -5.88
CA ALA A 202 -12.93 -26.39 -5.64
C ALA A 202 -11.98 -25.98 -4.51
N ALA A 203 -11.62 -24.69 -4.45
CA ALA A 203 -10.78 -24.10 -3.42
C ALA A 203 -11.47 -24.19 -2.05
N SER A 204 -12.69 -23.66 -1.93
CA SER A 204 -13.43 -23.66 -0.67
C SER A 204 -13.66 -25.06 -0.10
N LYS A 205 -13.91 -26.06 -0.96
CA LYS A 205 -14.04 -27.45 -0.52
C LYS A 205 -12.76 -28.01 0.09
N LYS A 206 -11.58 -27.58 -0.37
CA LYS A 206 -10.28 -28.02 0.16
C LYS A 206 -9.94 -27.37 1.50
N PHE A 207 -10.49 -26.20 1.77
CA PHE A 207 -10.19 -25.38 2.95
C PHE A 207 -11.32 -25.35 3.99
N ASP A 208 -12.35 -26.16 3.77
CA ASP A 208 -13.54 -26.23 4.63
C ASP A 208 -14.29 -24.88 4.76
N THR A 209 -14.22 -24.05 3.72
CA THR A 209 -14.89 -22.73 3.67
C THR A 209 -16.14 -22.79 2.80
N VAL A 210 -17.01 -23.76 3.07
CA VAL A 210 -18.31 -23.95 2.39
C VAL A 210 -19.46 -23.77 3.38
N ASP A 211 -20.65 -23.41 2.88
CA ASP A 211 -21.85 -23.32 3.72
C ASP A 211 -22.53 -24.69 3.94
N GLU A 212 -23.65 -24.69 4.65
CA GLU A 212 -24.44 -25.89 4.98
C GLU A 212 -24.92 -26.69 3.75
N ASN A 213 -25.04 -26.04 2.58
CA ASN A 213 -25.44 -26.68 1.32
C ASN A 213 -24.21 -27.11 0.49
N GLY A 214 -23.01 -26.90 1.03
CA GLY A 214 -21.75 -27.13 0.34
C GLY A 214 -21.43 -26.06 -0.71
N GLU A 215 -22.08 -24.90 -0.71
CA GLU A 215 -21.72 -23.78 -1.60
C GLU A 215 -20.47 -23.09 -1.05
N SER A 216 -19.53 -22.73 -1.92
CA SER A 216 -18.38 -21.89 -1.56
C SER A 216 -18.83 -20.55 -0.94
N LEU A 217 -18.25 -20.20 0.21
CA LEU A 217 -18.49 -18.90 0.85
C LEU A 217 -18.05 -17.74 -0.07
N VAL A 218 -16.96 -17.91 -0.82
CA VAL A 218 -16.51 -16.94 -1.84
C VAL A 218 -17.59 -16.71 -2.91
N ASN A 219 -18.15 -17.78 -3.47
CA ASN A 219 -19.21 -17.66 -4.50
C ASN A 219 -20.45 -16.97 -3.95
N LYS A 220 -20.83 -17.29 -2.70
CA LYS A 220 -21.97 -16.68 -2.01
C LYS A 220 -21.79 -15.19 -1.80
N GLU A 221 -20.60 -14.77 -1.38
CA GLU A 221 -20.27 -13.36 -1.15
C GLU A 221 -20.17 -12.56 -2.45
N ILE A 222 -19.48 -13.07 -3.48
CA ILE A 222 -19.40 -12.41 -4.79
C ILE A 222 -20.80 -12.19 -5.38
N ARG A 223 -21.68 -13.20 -5.28
CA ARG A 223 -23.09 -13.06 -5.70
C ARG A 223 -23.82 -11.95 -4.93
N GLY A 224 -23.51 -11.79 -3.63
CA GLY A 224 -24.03 -10.70 -2.81
C GLY A 224 -23.62 -9.33 -3.34
N TYR A 225 -22.33 -9.14 -3.61
CA TYR A 225 -21.79 -7.88 -4.13
C TYR A 225 -22.28 -7.56 -5.54
N THR A 226 -22.36 -8.54 -6.46
CA THR A 226 -22.86 -8.31 -7.82
C THR A 226 -24.32 -7.84 -7.84
N ASN A 227 -25.15 -8.38 -6.94
CA ASN A 227 -26.53 -7.94 -6.81
C ASN A 227 -26.60 -6.49 -6.29
N GLY A 228 -25.79 -6.14 -5.28
CA GLY A 228 -25.73 -4.79 -4.72
C GLY A 228 -25.22 -3.74 -5.72
N TYR A 229 -24.21 -4.08 -6.52
CA TYR A 229 -23.66 -3.20 -7.55
C TYR A 229 -24.71 -2.81 -8.60
N SER A 230 -25.46 -3.81 -9.09
CA SER A 230 -26.52 -3.61 -10.10
C SER A 230 -27.59 -2.61 -9.63
N GLU A 231 -27.82 -2.50 -8.32
CA GLU A 231 -28.72 -1.50 -7.75
C GLU A 231 -28.06 -0.11 -7.60
N SER A 232 -26.78 -0.07 -7.21
CA SER A 232 -26.03 1.16 -6.93
C SER A 232 -25.80 2.00 -8.20
N CYS A 233 -25.33 1.43 -9.31
CA CYS A 233 -25.16 2.19 -10.55
C CYS A 233 -26.49 2.37 -11.33
N ARG A 234 -27.57 1.64 -10.99
CA ARG A 234 -28.92 1.82 -11.60
C ARG A 234 -29.66 3.03 -11.05
N ARG A 235 -29.44 3.40 -9.79
CA ARG A 235 -30.12 4.56 -9.22
C ARG A 235 -29.47 5.85 -9.73
N ARG A 236 -30.21 6.61 -10.54
CA ARG A 236 -29.93 8.01 -10.93
C ARG A 236 -30.04 8.96 -9.72
N LEU A 237 -29.43 8.59 -8.59
CA LEU A 237 -29.50 9.35 -7.34
C LEU A 237 -28.39 10.40 -7.32
N LEU A 238 -28.78 11.58 -7.78
CA LEU A 238 -28.37 12.91 -7.34
C LEU A 238 -27.11 12.98 -6.42
N GLN A 239 -26.02 13.51 -6.98
CA GLN A 239 -25.05 14.44 -6.35
C GLN A 239 -24.34 14.05 -5.03
N THR A 240 -24.46 12.83 -4.49
CA THR A 240 -23.73 12.45 -3.27
C THR A 240 -22.53 11.57 -3.58
N GLY A 241 -21.31 12.03 -3.26
CA GLY A 241 -20.05 11.27 -3.42
C GLY A 241 -19.97 9.91 -2.71
N ARG A 242 -21.00 9.53 -1.94
CA ARG A 242 -21.12 8.24 -1.24
C ARG A 242 -21.29 7.03 -2.18
N VAL A 243 -21.81 7.22 -3.39
CA VAL A 243 -22.01 6.10 -4.33
C VAL A 243 -20.67 5.58 -4.86
N ASN A 244 -19.71 6.45 -5.15
CA ASN A 244 -18.37 6.06 -5.63
C ASN A 244 -17.63 5.21 -4.59
N LEU A 245 -17.75 5.55 -3.31
CA LEU A 245 -17.15 4.82 -2.20
C LEU A 245 -17.66 3.38 -2.13
N ARG A 246 -18.99 3.19 -2.16
CA ARG A 246 -19.57 1.84 -2.12
C ARG A 246 -19.25 1.01 -3.35
N THR A 247 -19.28 1.60 -4.55
CA THR A 247 -18.94 0.86 -5.78
C THR A 247 -17.47 0.47 -5.85
N LEU A 248 -16.58 1.33 -5.33
CA LEU A 248 -15.15 1.02 -5.22
C LEU A 248 -14.91 -0.13 -4.24
N ASP A 249 -15.59 -0.09 -3.09
CA ASP A 249 -15.53 -1.13 -2.06
C ASP A 249 -16.05 -2.49 -2.56
N ASP A 250 -17.28 -2.54 -3.10
CA ASP A 250 -17.88 -3.78 -3.63
C ASP A 250 -16.92 -4.44 -4.65
N GLN A 251 -16.33 -3.64 -5.54
CA GLN A 251 -15.34 -4.11 -6.50
C GLN A 251 -14.07 -4.66 -5.82
N GLN A 252 -13.48 -3.92 -4.87
CA GLN A 252 -12.28 -4.35 -4.16
C GLN A 252 -12.52 -5.66 -3.40
N ARG A 253 -13.70 -5.83 -2.81
CA ARG A 253 -14.11 -7.08 -2.15
C ARG A 253 -14.24 -8.22 -3.14
N ILE A 254 -14.87 -8.01 -4.29
CA ILE A 254 -14.93 -9.03 -5.35
C ILE A 254 -13.52 -9.46 -5.77
N ILE A 255 -12.60 -8.51 -5.98
CA ILE A 255 -11.19 -8.79 -6.32
C ILE A 255 -10.50 -9.58 -5.20
N ALA A 256 -10.68 -9.18 -3.94
CA ALA A 256 -10.12 -9.88 -2.78
C ALA A 256 -10.60 -11.35 -2.72
N LYS A 257 -11.88 -11.61 -2.99
CA LYS A 257 -12.46 -12.97 -2.98
C LYS A 257 -12.01 -13.84 -4.15
N MET A 258 -11.77 -13.25 -5.33
CA MET A 258 -11.11 -13.95 -6.42
C MET A 258 -9.67 -14.32 -6.04
N ASN A 259 -8.91 -13.37 -5.47
CA ASN A 259 -7.55 -13.60 -5.01
C ASN A 259 -7.47 -14.64 -3.87
N LEU A 260 -8.46 -14.67 -2.98
CA LEU A 260 -8.59 -15.67 -1.91
C LEU A 260 -8.63 -17.10 -2.47
N SER A 261 -9.43 -17.33 -3.52
CA SER A 261 -9.51 -18.64 -4.18
C SER A 261 -8.16 -19.04 -4.81
N MET A 262 -7.44 -18.08 -5.39
CA MET A 262 -6.10 -18.31 -5.93
C MET A 262 -5.07 -18.60 -4.83
N MET A 263 -5.16 -17.91 -3.68
CA MET A 263 -4.30 -18.11 -2.53
C MET A 263 -4.49 -19.52 -1.93
N GLN A 264 -5.75 -19.93 -1.74
CA GLN A 264 -6.10 -21.29 -1.32
C GLN A 264 -5.50 -22.34 -2.27
N MET A 265 -5.65 -22.14 -3.58
CA MET A 265 -5.12 -23.08 -4.58
C MET A 265 -3.59 -23.05 -4.70
N LEU A 266 -2.94 -21.91 -4.43
CA LEU A 266 -1.49 -21.83 -4.30
C LEU A 266 -1.01 -22.70 -3.14
N ILE A 267 -1.63 -22.60 -1.97
CA ILE A 267 -1.30 -23.41 -0.79
C ILE A 267 -1.53 -24.90 -1.06
N ASP A 268 -2.67 -25.28 -1.67
CA ASP A 268 -2.93 -26.66 -2.11
C ASP A 268 -1.83 -27.17 -3.05
N SER A 269 -1.44 -26.35 -4.04
CA SER A 269 -0.43 -26.72 -5.03
C SER A 269 0.97 -26.88 -4.44
N MET A 270 1.32 -26.13 -3.40
CA MET A 270 2.62 -26.25 -2.74
C MET A 270 2.67 -27.42 -1.74
N HIS A 271 1.52 -27.83 -1.19
CA HIS A 271 1.47 -28.92 -0.23
C HIS A 271 1.32 -30.30 -0.90
N ASN A 272 0.46 -30.41 -1.91
CA ASN A 272 0.19 -31.67 -2.59
C ASN A 272 1.20 -31.90 -3.73
N GLU A 273 2.04 -32.92 -3.62
CA GLU A 273 3.06 -33.26 -4.65
C GLU A 273 2.50 -33.50 -6.04
N ASN A 274 1.27 -34.00 -6.13
CA ASN A 274 0.62 -34.21 -7.42
C ASN A 274 0.26 -32.89 -8.10
N HIS A 275 0.30 -31.76 -7.38
CA HIS A 275 -0.10 -30.43 -7.86
C HIS A 275 1.07 -29.45 -7.92
N PHE A 276 2.33 -29.89 -7.73
CA PHE A 276 3.51 -29.01 -7.80
C PHE A 276 3.61 -28.27 -9.14
N TYR A 277 3.17 -28.90 -10.23
CA TYR A 277 3.13 -28.30 -11.56
C TYR A 277 2.17 -27.10 -11.66
N LEU A 278 1.26 -26.91 -10.69
CA LEU A 278 0.34 -25.78 -10.62
C LEU A 278 0.92 -24.60 -9.82
N VAL A 279 1.98 -24.79 -9.03
CA VAL A 279 2.60 -23.72 -8.24
C VAL A 279 2.99 -22.52 -9.11
N PRO A 280 3.67 -22.70 -10.27
CA PRO A 280 4.05 -21.57 -11.12
C PRO A 280 2.84 -20.77 -11.64
N ILE A 281 1.69 -21.42 -11.86
CA ILE A 281 0.45 -20.79 -12.33
C ILE A 281 -0.14 -19.90 -11.24
N TYR A 282 -0.43 -20.46 -10.07
CA TYR A 282 -1.05 -19.69 -8.99
C TYR A 282 -0.11 -18.62 -8.43
N ALA A 283 1.20 -18.90 -8.39
CA ALA A 283 2.19 -17.91 -8.02
C ALA A 283 2.20 -16.73 -8.99
N ARG A 284 2.10 -16.97 -10.31
CA ARG A 284 2.02 -15.90 -11.33
C ARG A 284 0.77 -15.07 -11.21
N ALA A 285 -0.33 -15.62 -10.71
CA ALA A 285 -1.56 -14.86 -10.50
C ALA A 285 -1.49 -13.98 -9.24
N ILE A 286 -0.88 -14.45 -8.14
CA ILE A 286 -1.01 -13.79 -6.83
C ILE A 286 0.23 -13.03 -6.38
N ILE A 287 1.43 -13.59 -6.58
CA ILE A 287 2.66 -12.95 -6.08
C ILE A 287 2.86 -11.57 -6.69
N PRO A 288 2.56 -11.33 -7.98
CA PRO A 288 2.69 -9.99 -8.53
C PRO A 288 1.69 -8.98 -7.95
N GLN A 289 0.48 -9.43 -7.59
CA GLN A 289 -0.52 -8.58 -6.93
C GLN A 289 -0.04 -8.06 -5.57
N LEU A 290 0.93 -8.71 -4.93
CA LEU A 290 1.54 -8.23 -3.68
C LEU A 290 2.45 -7.01 -3.86
N SER A 291 2.66 -6.51 -5.08
CA SER A 291 3.44 -5.30 -5.32
C SER A 291 2.78 -4.04 -4.74
N GLN A 292 1.49 -4.11 -4.39
CA GLN A 292 0.75 -3.09 -3.64
C GLN A 292 0.79 -3.30 -2.11
N CYS A 293 1.48 -4.34 -1.64
CA CYS A 293 1.63 -4.69 -0.23
C CYS A 293 3.06 -4.42 0.24
N ARG A 294 3.58 -5.21 1.18
CA ARG A 294 4.96 -5.07 1.67
C ARG A 294 5.97 -5.52 0.60
N THR A 295 6.80 -4.59 0.14
CA THR A 295 7.73 -4.80 -0.98
C THR A 295 8.75 -5.89 -0.69
N SER A 296 9.28 -5.96 0.54
CA SER A 296 10.25 -7.00 0.92
C SER A 296 9.64 -8.41 0.88
N ILE A 297 8.39 -8.57 1.35
CA ILE A 297 7.66 -9.85 1.33
C ILE A 297 7.40 -10.27 -0.12
N GLN A 298 6.91 -9.35 -0.96
CA GLN A 298 6.67 -9.64 -2.37
C GLN A 298 7.94 -10.13 -3.07
N ARG A 299 9.08 -9.46 -2.85
CA ARG A 299 10.37 -9.84 -3.44
C ARG A 299 10.84 -11.21 -2.95
N LYS A 300 10.74 -11.49 -1.64
CA LYS A 300 11.07 -12.81 -1.07
C LYS A 300 10.19 -13.90 -1.70
N LEU A 301 8.87 -13.70 -1.77
CA LEU A 301 7.95 -14.66 -2.39
C LEU A 301 8.22 -14.87 -3.89
N LYS A 302 8.50 -13.80 -4.65
CA LYS A 302 8.89 -13.88 -6.06
C LYS A 302 10.16 -14.72 -6.23
N SER A 303 11.15 -14.53 -5.36
CA SER A 303 12.40 -15.30 -5.40
C SER A 303 12.19 -16.79 -5.13
N TYR A 304 11.19 -17.17 -4.32
CA TYR A 304 10.89 -18.56 -4.01
C TYR A 304 9.99 -19.25 -5.04
N LEU A 305 9.09 -18.50 -5.69
CA LEU A 305 7.97 -19.08 -6.45
C LEU A 305 7.99 -18.76 -7.96
N LEU A 306 8.71 -17.71 -8.37
CA LEU A 306 8.71 -17.22 -9.76
C LEU A 306 10.09 -17.22 -10.40
N ASP A 307 11.14 -16.86 -9.65
CA ASP A 307 12.51 -16.72 -10.17
C ASP A 307 13.29 -18.04 -10.20
N LYS A 308 12.76 -19.09 -9.55
CA LYS A 308 13.27 -20.46 -9.59
C LYS A 308 12.12 -21.47 -9.55
N GLU A 309 12.44 -22.74 -9.80
CA GLU A 309 11.51 -23.84 -9.57
C GLU A 309 11.18 -23.98 -8.07
N TYR A 310 9.93 -24.29 -7.77
CA TYR A 310 9.47 -24.44 -6.40
C TYR A 310 10.12 -25.64 -5.71
N GLU A 311 10.65 -25.42 -4.51
CA GLU A 311 11.25 -26.46 -3.67
C GLU A 311 10.33 -26.72 -2.46
N ARG A 312 9.97 -27.99 -2.23
CA ARG A 312 9.09 -28.40 -1.12
C ARG A 312 9.59 -27.90 0.24
N ASP A 313 10.90 -27.90 0.46
CA ASP A 313 11.51 -27.51 1.72
C ASP A 313 11.32 -26.01 2.05
N ASP A 314 11.02 -25.19 1.04
CA ASP A 314 10.74 -23.76 1.22
C ASP A 314 9.30 -23.50 1.71
N PHE A 315 8.41 -24.50 1.74
CA PHE A 315 7.02 -24.33 2.17
C PHE A 315 6.89 -23.65 3.54
N SER A 316 7.71 -24.08 4.51
CA SER A 316 7.71 -23.54 5.88
C SER A 316 8.16 -22.08 5.96
N ARG A 317 8.91 -21.59 4.97
CA ARG A 317 9.35 -20.19 4.85
C ARG A 317 8.35 -19.35 4.07
N ILE A 318 7.71 -19.94 3.05
CA ILE A 318 6.76 -19.28 2.15
C ILE A 318 5.43 -19.03 2.85
N LEU A 319 4.90 -20.01 3.58
CA LEU A 319 3.56 -19.92 4.16
C LEU A 319 3.41 -18.71 5.11
N PRO A 320 4.32 -18.44 6.06
CA PRO A 320 4.22 -17.24 6.91
C PRO A 320 4.30 -15.93 6.12
N LEU A 321 5.05 -15.88 5.02
CA LEU A 321 5.12 -14.70 4.15
C LEU A 321 3.81 -14.46 3.38
N LEU A 322 3.14 -15.53 2.94
CA LEU A 322 1.81 -15.44 2.35
C LEU A 322 0.78 -14.94 3.37
N GLN A 323 0.79 -15.53 4.58
CA GLN A 323 -0.14 -15.18 5.66
C GLN A 323 -0.04 -13.71 6.08
N GLN A 324 1.18 -13.18 6.17
CA GLN A 324 1.42 -11.74 6.41
C GLN A 324 0.85 -10.82 5.32
N SER A 325 0.50 -11.35 4.14
CA SER A 325 -0.02 -10.57 3.02
C SER A 325 -1.55 -10.63 2.89
N TYR A 326 -2.24 -11.48 3.65
CA TYR A 326 -3.68 -11.70 3.50
C TYR A 326 -4.49 -10.44 3.73
N ASP A 327 -4.17 -9.72 4.80
CA ASP A 327 -4.87 -8.50 5.18
C ASP A 327 -4.76 -7.40 4.11
N CYS A 328 -3.57 -7.20 3.54
CA CYS A 328 -3.38 -6.27 2.42
C CYS A 328 -4.18 -6.66 1.16
N LEU A 329 -4.33 -7.96 0.89
CA LEU A 329 -5.15 -8.48 -0.21
C LEU A 329 -6.65 -8.46 0.09
N GLY A 330 -7.06 -8.10 1.31
CA GLY A 330 -8.46 -7.89 1.70
C GLY A 330 -9.17 -9.15 2.21
N PHE A 331 -8.44 -10.12 2.79
CA PHE A 331 -9.06 -11.29 3.42
C PHE A 331 -8.34 -11.73 4.70
N SER A 332 -9.06 -12.41 5.60
CA SER A 332 -8.54 -12.87 6.90
C SER A 332 -8.08 -14.33 6.87
N CYS A 333 -7.40 -14.77 7.94
CA CYS A 333 -7.06 -16.19 8.17
C CYS A 333 -8.31 -17.08 8.17
N GLU A 334 -9.37 -16.66 8.85
CA GLU A 334 -10.66 -17.37 8.90
C GLU A 334 -11.26 -17.59 7.52
N GLN A 335 -11.16 -16.58 6.65
CA GLN A 335 -11.67 -16.68 5.28
C GLN A 335 -10.82 -17.60 4.40
N VAL A 336 -9.52 -17.75 4.69
CA VAL A 336 -8.65 -18.74 4.03
C VAL A 336 -9.01 -20.14 4.50
N GLY A 337 -9.28 -20.33 5.79
CA GLY A 337 -9.65 -21.62 6.38
C GLY A 337 -8.49 -22.60 6.52
N ALA A 338 -8.79 -23.82 6.98
CA ALA A 338 -7.81 -24.87 7.22
C ALA A 338 -7.76 -25.87 6.05
N TYR A 339 -6.57 -26.14 5.53
CA TYR A 339 -6.41 -27.02 4.38
C TYR A 339 -6.52 -28.51 4.73
N SER A 340 -7.43 -29.23 4.05
CA SER A 340 -7.55 -30.69 4.05
C SER A 340 -7.59 -31.30 5.47
N SER A 341 -8.46 -30.79 6.33
CA SER A 341 -8.57 -31.22 7.75
C SER A 341 -7.27 -30.98 8.53
N ASP A 342 -6.85 -29.72 8.62
CA ASP A 342 -5.71 -29.21 9.41
C ASP A 342 -4.30 -29.65 8.97
N LYS A 343 -4.12 -30.13 7.72
CA LYS A 343 -2.77 -30.38 7.18
C LYS A 343 -1.95 -29.10 7.07
N VAL A 344 -2.63 -28.00 6.74
CA VAL A 344 -2.15 -26.65 6.97
C VAL A 344 -3.22 -26.00 7.83
N ALA A 345 -2.86 -25.69 9.07
CA ALA A 345 -3.78 -25.05 10.00
C ALA A 345 -4.20 -23.69 9.46
N GLU A 346 -5.41 -23.28 9.83
CA GLU A 346 -5.80 -21.87 9.79
C GLU A 346 -4.71 -21.06 10.52
N CYS A 347 -4.27 -19.94 9.93
CA CYS A 347 -3.27 -19.12 10.62
C CYS A 347 -3.82 -18.57 11.93
N GLY A 348 -2.90 -18.30 12.86
CA GLY A 348 -3.25 -17.67 14.13
C GLY A 348 -3.94 -16.32 13.89
N ASP A 349 -5.00 -16.10 14.65
CA ASP A 349 -5.91 -14.96 14.48
C ASP A 349 -5.21 -13.62 14.77
N TYR A 350 -5.68 -12.57 14.10
CA TYR A 350 -5.21 -11.20 14.30
C TYR A 350 -5.88 -10.65 15.57
N THR A 351 -5.19 -10.72 16.71
CA THR A 351 -5.78 -10.25 17.98
C THR A 351 -5.74 -8.72 18.08
N LYS A 352 -6.70 -8.13 18.80
CA LYS A 352 -6.74 -6.68 19.11
C LYS A 352 -5.45 -6.13 19.77
N ASN A 353 -4.62 -7.02 20.32
CA ASN A 353 -3.33 -6.70 20.95
C ASN A 353 -2.13 -7.07 20.06
N HIS A 354 -2.33 -7.16 18.74
CA HIS A 354 -1.23 -7.43 17.82
C HIS A 354 -0.22 -6.28 17.87
N PRO A 355 1.08 -6.57 18.09
CA PRO A 355 2.10 -5.55 18.10
C PRO A 355 2.24 -4.86 16.73
N MET A 356 2.55 -3.57 16.75
CA MET A 356 2.97 -2.77 15.61
C MET A 356 4.37 -2.24 15.93
N ALA A 357 5.40 -2.73 15.23
CA ALA A 357 6.80 -2.44 15.54
C ALA A 357 7.19 -2.67 17.03
N GLY A 358 6.56 -3.65 17.69
CA GLY A 358 6.71 -3.91 19.13
C GLY A 358 5.75 -3.16 20.07
N PHE A 359 5.00 -2.16 19.59
CA PHE A 359 3.98 -1.47 20.37
C PHE A 359 2.65 -2.23 20.38
N VAL A 360 2.06 -2.47 21.55
CA VAL A 360 0.76 -3.15 21.68
C VAL A 360 -0.33 -2.14 22.03
N PRO A 361 -1.25 -1.82 21.11
CA PRO A 361 -2.36 -0.91 21.40
C PRO A 361 -3.33 -1.52 22.42
N LYS A 362 -4.06 -0.69 23.16
CA LYS A 362 -5.13 -1.08 24.09
C LYS A 362 -6.51 -1.08 23.44
N VAL A 363 -6.68 -0.31 22.36
CA VAL A 363 -7.89 -0.30 21.53
C VAL A 363 -7.58 -0.76 20.11
N ASP A 364 -8.64 -1.11 19.37
CA ASP A 364 -8.49 -1.52 17.98
C ASP A 364 -8.26 -0.31 17.07
N VAL A 365 -7.00 -0.08 16.72
CA VAL A 365 -6.52 1.00 15.83
C VAL A 365 -5.71 0.45 14.65
N GLN A 366 -5.63 -0.87 14.53
CA GLN A 366 -4.81 -1.52 13.51
C GLN A 366 -5.35 -1.21 12.11
N THR A 367 -6.66 -1.05 11.95
CA THR A 367 -7.25 -0.61 10.68
C THR A 367 -6.73 0.76 10.27
N ILE A 368 -6.61 1.71 11.20
CA ILE A 368 -6.08 3.06 10.92
C ILE A 368 -4.62 3.01 10.45
N SER A 369 -3.82 2.09 11.00
CA SER A 369 -2.41 1.91 10.59
C SER A 369 -2.24 1.58 9.10
N LYS A 370 -3.29 1.06 8.44
CA LYS A 370 -3.26 0.59 7.05
C LYS A 370 -3.33 1.70 6.02
N VAL A 371 -3.50 2.96 6.41
CA VAL A 371 -3.49 4.09 5.45
C VAL A 371 -2.15 4.20 4.70
N ASP A 372 -1.08 3.60 5.24
CA ASP A 372 0.20 3.47 4.57
C ASP A 372 0.18 2.54 3.34
N LEU A 373 -0.72 1.55 3.29
CA LEU A 373 -0.96 0.73 2.11
C LEU A 373 -1.54 1.56 0.95
N ASP A 374 -2.38 2.55 1.25
CA ASP A 374 -2.92 3.46 0.23
C ASP A 374 -1.81 4.35 -0.34
N MET A 375 -0.92 4.87 0.51
CA MET A 375 0.29 5.59 0.06
C MET A 375 1.20 4.70 -0.80
N HIS A 376 1.39 3.45 -0.40
CA HIS A 376 2.20 2.50 -1.18
C HIS A 376 1.58 2.24 -2.54
N ALA A 377 0.27 1.95 -2.59
CA ALA A 377 -0.47 1.75 -3.83
C ALA A 377 -0.37 2.96 -4.76
N ILE A 378 -0.55 4.18 -4.25
CA ILE A 378 -0.38 5.43 -5.02
C ILE A 378 1.03 5.49 -5.63
N ARG A 379 2.08 5.23 -4.84
CA ARG A 379 3.47 5.22 -5.34
C ARG A 379 3.67 4.24 -6.49
N GLN A 380 3.05 3.05 -6.42
CA GLN A 380 3.16 2.06 -7.47
C GLN A 380 2.39 2.47 -8.73
N LEU A 381 1.18 3.03 -8.56
CA LEU A 381 0.33 3.47 -9.65
C LEU A 381 0.90 4.67 -10.41
N LEU A 382 1.54 5.61 -9.71
CA LEU A 382 2.18 6.78 -10.33
C LEU A 382 3.29 6.40 -11.34
N LYS A 383 3.89 5.22 -11.21
CA LYS A 383 4.86 4.70 -12.20
C LYS A 383 4.22 4.47 -13.58
N PHE A 384 2.90 4.36 -13.66
CA PHE A 384 2.13 4.14 -14.89
C PHE A 384 1.21 5.33 -15.12
N PRO A 385 1.73 6.43 -15.69
CA PRO A 385 0.93 7.63 -15.90
C PRO A 385 -0.25 7.32 -16.82
N THR A 386 -1.47 7.51 -16.29
CA THR A 386 -2.72 7.42 -17.05
C THR A 386 -2.96 8.74 -17.77
N GLY A 387 -3.46 8.73 -19.00
CA GLY A 387 -3.69 9.94 -19.81
C GLY A 387 -4.73 10.93 -19.24
N ASP A 388 -5.52 10.50 -18.24
CA ASP A 388 -6.62 11.26 -17.63
C ASP A 388 -6.31 11.62 -16.15
N ASP A 389 -5.54 12.70 -15.92
CA ASP A 389 -5.34 13.35 -14.60
C ASP A 389 -4.93 12.43 -13.41
N ASN A 390 -4.24 11.32 -13.67
CA ASN A 390 -3.92 10.31 -12.64
C ASN A 390 -5.16 9.90 -11.82
N ILE A 391 -6.30 9.69 -12.50
CA ILE A 391 -7.60 9.46 -11.85
C ILE A 391 -7.53 8.33 -10.82
N ILE A 392 -6.81 7.25 -11.13
CA ILE A 392 -6.70 6.08 -10.27
C ILE A 392 -5.91 6.38 -8.98
N PRO A 393 -4.65 6.87 -9.02
CA PRO A 393 -3.96 7.38 -7.82
C PRO A 393 -4.78 8.40 -7.01
N GLN A 394 -5.47 9.32 -7.70
CA GLN A 394 -6.32 10.32 -7.05
C GLN A 394 -7.47 9.67 -6.27
N MET A 395 -8.07 8.59 -6.78
CA MET A 395 -9.12 7.87 -6.06
C MET A 395 -8.60 7.24 -4.77
N TYR A 396 -7.42 6.63 -4.78
CA TYR A 396 -6.80 6.08 -3.57
C TYR A 396 -6.54 7.20 -2.53
N TYR A 397 -6.08 8.36 -2.96
CA TYR A 397 -5.86 9.50 -2.06
C TYR A 397 -7.18 10.02 -1.43
N LYS A 398 -8.23 10.18 -2.24
CA LYS A 398 -9.51 10.75 -1.81
C LYS A 398 -10.34 9.83 -0.93
N HIS A 399 -10.35 8.56 -1.27
CA HIS A 399 -11.32 7.60 -0.76
C HIS A 399 -10.69 6.51 0.09
N GLY A 400 -9.37 6.34 -0.01
CA GLY A 400 -8.68 5.23 0.62
C GLY A 400 -9.17 3.88 0.12
N ARG A 401 -8.56 2.84 0.66
CA ARG A 401 -9.03 1.46 0.52
C ARG A 401 -8.75 0.66 1.77
N ALA A 402 -7.58 0.86 2.36
CA ALA A 402 -7.05 -0.10 3.31
C ALA A 402 -7.51 0.14 4.77
N ALA A 403 -7.72 1.41 5.15
CA ALA A 403 -8.04 1.79 6.52
C ALA A 403 -9.54 1.84 6.84
N VAL A 404 -10.21 0.69 6.83
CA VAL A 404 -11.65 0.58 7.10
C VAL A 404 -11.97 0.87 8.57
N ILE A 405 -12.70 1.95 8.85
CA ILE A 405 -13.07 2.40 10.21
C ILE A 405 -14.40 1.78 10.65
N ASN A 406 -15.38 1.75 9.76
CA ASN A 406 -16.70 1.20 10.03
C ASN A 406 -17.16 0.37 8.85
N GLU A 407 -17.59 -0.85 9.14
CA GLU A 407 -18.14 -1.79 8.15
C GLU A 407 -19.45 -2.35 8.67
N ASP A 408 -20.56 -1.78 8.19
CA ASP A 408 -21.90 -2.29 8.43
C ASP A 408 -22.70 -2.28 7.11
N LYS A 409 -23.81 -3.03 7.09
CA LYS A 409 -24.73 -3.11 5.93
C LYS A 409 -25.17 -1.73 5.38
N TYR A 410 -25.10 -0.69 6.20
CA TYR A 410 -25.58 0.67 5.91
C TYR A 410 -24.49 1.75 5.87
N ALA A 411 -23.29 1.51 6.42
CA ALA A 411 -22.21 2.50 6.51
C ALA A 411 -20.87 1.82 6.21
N TYR A 412 -20.10 2.44 5.32
CA TYR A 412 -18.76 2.01 4.98
C TYR A 412 -17.89 3.26 4.98
N ASP A 413 -17.07 3.41 6.02
CA ASP A 413 -16.20 4.57 6.22
C ASP A 413 -14.76 4.08 6.23
N VAL A 414 -13.94 4.65 5.36
CA VAL A 414 -12.51 4.35 5.21
C VAL A 414 -11.74 5.63 5.47
N GLN A 415 -10.75 5.58 6.36
CA GLN A 415 -9.86 6.71 6.60
C GLN A 415 -9.01 6.93 5.35
N SER A 416 -9.24 8.03 4.64
CA SER A 416 -8.40 8.40 3.49
C SER A 416 -7.33 9.44 3.87
N LEU A 417 -6.30 9.56 3.02
CA LEU A 417 -5.29 10.61 3.13
C LEU A 417 -5.89 12.00 2.97
N GLN A 418 -6.89 12.17 2.10
CA GLN A 418 -7.60 13.43 1.96
C GLN A 418 -8.39 13.78 3.23
N GLU A 419 -9.02 12.80 3.87
CA GLU A 419 -9.71 13.03 5.13
C GLU A 419 -8.74 13.41 6.26
N MET A 420 -7.55 12.81 6.31
CA MET A 420 -6.48 13.22 7.23
C MET A 420 -6.07 14.68 6.96
N ALA A 421 -5.83 15.03 5.69
CA ALA A 421 -5.41 16.36 5.25
C ALA A 421 -6.45 17.46 5.52
N ARG A 422 -7.71 17.07 5.72
CA ARG A 422 -8.85 17.96 5.95
C ARG A 422 -9.53 17.73 7.30
N SER A 423 -8.86 17.02 8.20
CA SER A 423 -9.47 16.60 9.45
C SER A 423 -9.70 17.78 10.39
N SER A 424 -10.91 17.88 10.94
CA SER A 424 -11.24 18.93 11.90
C SER A 424 -10.47 18.81 13.22
N ILE A 425 -9.94 17.63 13.55
CA ILE A 425 -9.14 17.46 14.77
C ILE A 425 -7.83 18.25 14.69
N VAL A 426 -7.29 18.46 13.48
CA VAL A 426 -6.07 19.25 13.27
C VAL A 426 -6.37 20.70 13.59
N GLU A 427 -7.44 21.26 13.00
CA GLU A 427 -7.89 22.63 13.28
C GLU A 427 -8.18 22.87 14.76
N GLN A 428 -8.87 21.92 15.40
CA GLN A 428 -9.33 22.09 16.77
C GLN A 428 -8.23 21.91 17.80
N TRP A 429 -7.33 20.94 17.59
CA TRP A 429 -6.49 20.42 18.67
C TRP A 429 -4.99 20.42 18.37
N SER A 430 -4.55 20.61 17.12
CA SER A 430 -3.11 20.69 16.84
C SER A 430 -2.48 21.95 17.47
N PRO A 431 -1.41 21.81 18.28
CA PRO A 431 -0.72 22.94 18.90
C PRO A 431 -0.06 23.93 17.93
N TYR A 432 0.10 23.54 16.67
CA TYR A 432 0.77 24.32 15.63
C TYR A 432 -0.16 24.73 14.48
N TYR A 433 -1.46 24.41 14.51
CA TYR A 433 -2.38 24.67 13.39
C TYR A 433 -2.31 26.11 12.86
N SER A 434 -2.38 27.09 13.75
CA SER A 434 -2.31 28.51 13.37
C SER A 434 -0.98 28.89 12.73
N ASP A 435 0.12 28.27 13.18
CA ASP A 435 1.46 28.52 12.64
C ASP A 435 1.55 28.00 11.19
N TYR A 436 1.01 26.80 10.92
CA TYR A 436 0.94 26.22 9.57
C TYR A 436 0.05 27.03 8.62
N VAL A 437 -1.18 27.38 9.05
CA VAL A 437 -2.09 28.19 8.23
C VAL A 437 -1.49 29.56 7.93
N SER A 438 -0.87 30.21 8.93
CA SER A 438 -0.21 31.50 8.73
C SER A 438 0.97 31.41 7.76
N TYR A 439 1.75 30.33 7.83
CA TYR A 439 2.93 30.13 6.97
C TYR A 439 2.53 29.85 5.52
N HIS A 440 1.58 28.94 5.31
CA HIS A 440 1.15 28.54 3.97
C HIS A 440 0.12 29.48 3.34
N GLY A 441 -0.52 30.34 4.14
CA GLY A 441 -1.48 31.35 3.69
C GLY A 441 -2.86 30.79 3.32
N GLN A 442 -3.13 29.51 3.59
CA GLN A 442 -4.41 28.86 3.33
C GLN A 442 -4.63 27.64 4.24
N GLU A 443 -5.88 27.32 4.51
CA GLU A 443 -6.29 26.05 5.12
C GLU A 443 -6.13 24.90 4.10
N PHE A 444 -5.99 23.66 4.60
CA PHE A 444 -5.89 22.45 3.77
C PHE A 444 -4.83 22.56 2.65
N TYR A 445 -3.72 23.23 2.95
CA TYR A 445 -2.71 23.57 1.94
C TYR A 445 -2.10 22.30 1.32
N ALA A 446 -1.86 21.25 2.11
CA ALA A 446 -1.30 20.00 1.63
C ALA A 446 -2.26 19.30 0.65
N ASP A 447 -3.56 19.24 0.97
CA ASP A 447 -4.60 18.72 0.07
C ASP A 447 -4.67 19.52 -1.23
N THR A 448 -4.64 20.85 -1.12
CA THR A 448 -4.68 21.74 -2.28
C THR A 448 -3.50 21.50 -3.22
N VAL A 449 -2.29 21.35 -2.67
CA VAL A 449 -1.09 21.08 -3.48
C VAL A 449 -1.17 19.70 -4.13
N ILE A 450 -1.49 18.64 -3.37
CA ILE A 450 -1.61 17.27 -3.88
C ILE A 450 -2.65 17.19 -5.01
N MET A 451 -3.84 17.77 -4.79
CA MET A 451 -4.94 17.74 -5.75
C MET A 451 -4.67 18.53 -7.02
N ASN A 452 -3.86 19.59 -6.95
CA ASN A 452 -3.40 20.32 -8.12
C ASN A 452 -2.32 19.56 -8.87
N GLU A 453 -1.42 18.88 -8.15
CA GLU A 453 -0.31 18.15 -8.75
C GLU A 453 -0.79 16.90 -9.50
N PHE A 454 -1.86 16.24 -9.05
CA PHE A 454 -2.49 15.16 -9.83
C PHE A 454 -2.99 15.60 -11.23
N LYS A 455 -3.38 16.88 -11.39
CA LYS A 455 -3.91 17.42 -12.66
C LYS A 455 -2.82 17.83 -13.65
N ARG A 456 -1.56 17.91 -13.20
CA ARG A 456 -0.46 18.24 -14.11
C ARG A 456 -0.15 16.96 -14.87
N ASN A 457 -0.23 17.03 -16.21
CA ASN A 457 -0.04 15.87 -17.09
C ASN A 457 1.07 14.97 -16.58
N ALA A 458 0.68 13.77 -16.14
CA ALA A 458 1.56 12.75 -15.62
C ALA A 458 2.57 12.37 -16.71
N GLY A 459 3.79 12.87 -16.58
CA GLY A 459 4.92 12.46 -17.39
C GLY A 459 5.84 11.56 -16.57
N THR A 460 6.92 11.11 -17.18
CA THR A 460 8.06 10.43 -16.52
C THR A 460 8.85 11.38 -15.59
N ASP A 461 8.20 12.40 -15.02
CA ASP A 461 8.85 13.37 -14.14
C ASP A 461 8.91 12.79 -12.73
N THR A 462 10.03 12.13 -12.45
CA THR A 462 10.32 11.57 -11.13
C THR A 462 10.21 12.61 -10.01
N GLN A 463 10.36 13.91 -10.32
CA GLN A 463 10.16 14.97 -9.34
C GLN A 463 8.67 15.18 -9.00
N GLN A 464 7.76 15.01 -9.95
CA GLN A 464 6.31 15.12 -9.69
C GLN A 464 5.84 14.04 -8.72
N ASP A 465 6.23 12.79 -8.96
CA ASP A 465 5.88 11.66 -8.09
C ASP A 465 6.47 11.84 -6.69
N ALA A 466 7.74 12.25 -6.61
CA ALA A 466 8.41 12.51 -5.35
C ALA A 466 7.76 13.66 -4.58
N LEU A 467 7.30 14.72 -5.27
CA LEU A 467 6.57 15.84 -4.67
C LEU A 467 5.24 15.37 -4.06
N LEU A 468 4.43 14.62 -4.80
CA LEU A 468 3.15 14.06 -4.34
C LEU A 468 3.32 13.20 -3.09
N LEU A 469 4.24 12.23 -3.15
CA LEU A 469 4.48 11.29 -2.07
C LEU A 469 5.06 11.98 -0.83
N SER A 470 5.94 12.96 -1.01
CA SER A 470 6.50 13.73 0.10
C SER A 470 5.45 14.58 0.79
N TRP A 471 4.51 15.18 0.05
CA TRP A 471 3.42 15.94 0.67
C TRP A 471 2.47 15.05 1.47
N MET A 472 2.16 13.85 0.98
CA MET A 472 1.39 12.87 1.73
C MET A 472 2.14 12.44 3.00
N GLN A 473 3.43 12.10 2.89
CA GLN A 473 4.23 11.57 4.01
C GLN A 473 4.62 12.63 5.05
N LEU A 474 5.10 13.80 4.62
CA LEU A 474 5.70 14.80 5.51
C LEU A 474 4.75 15.97 5.81
N GLY A 475 3.80 16.25 4.94
CA GLY A 475 2.76 17.26 5.17
C GLY A 475 1.56 16.66 5.89
N VAL A 476 0.77 15.88 5.16
CA VAL A 476 -0.53 15.36 5.62
C VAL A 476 -0.40 14.53 6.89
N VAL A 477 0.45 13.50 6.88
CA VAL A 477 0.60 12.60 8.04
C VAL A 477 1.10 13.36 9.27
N THR A 478 2.09 14.23 9.13
CA THR A 478 2.66 15.01 10.23
C THR A 478 1.61 15.89 10.92
N GLU A 479 0.84 16.67 10.16
CA GLU A 479 -0.20 17.54 10.73
C GLU A 479 -1.29 16.74 11.42
N TYR A 480 -1.69 15.61 10.82
CA TYR A 480 -2.69 14.73 11.39
C TYR A 480 -2.22 14.12 12.71
N LEU A 481 -0.95 13.69 12.81
CA LEU A 481 -0.34 13.20 14.04
C LEU A 481 -0.36 14.27 15.15
N MET A 482 -0.10 15.54 14.82
CA MET A 482 -0.21 16.65 15.78
C MET A 482 -1.64 16.83 16.29
N GLY A 483 -2.63 16.68 15.41
CA GLY A 483 -4.05 16.70 15.76
C GLY A 483 -4.46 15.53 16.67
N LEU A 484 -3.96 14.32 16.41
CA LEU A 484 -4.21 13.14 17.26
C LEU A 484 -3.62 13.31 18.66
N LEU A 485 -2.38 13.79 18.77
CA LEU A 485 -1.73 14.09 20.05
C LEU A 485 -2.49 15.15 20.84
N GLY A 486 -2.86 16.25 20.19
CA GLY A 486 -3.67 17.30 20.81
C GLY A 486 -5.05 16.79 21.26
N SER A 487 -5.68 15.92 20.46
CA SER A 487 -6.96 15.30 20.83
C SER A 487 -6.81 14.40 22.05
N ALA A 488 -5.77 13.57 22.12
CA ALA A 488 -5.52 12.70 23.27
C ALA A 488 -5.35 13.50 24.56
N ASP A 489 -4.59 14.60 24.52
CA ASP A 489 -4.37 15.49 25.67
C ASP A 489 -5.67 16.13 26.16
N GLN A 490 -6.44 16.69 25.22
CA GLN A 490 -7.71 17.35 25.51
C GLN A 490 -8.77 16.38 26.05
N MET A 491 -8.84 15.15 25.54
CA MET A 491 -9.74 14.13 26.06
C MET A 491 -9.32 13.59 27.43
N CYS A 492 -8.04 13.67 27.80
CA CYS A 492 -7.61 13.32 29.15
C CYS A 492 -8.13 14.35 30.16
N GLU A 493 -7.96 15.65 29.88
CA GLU A 493 -8.41 16.73 30.77
C GLU A 493 -9.92 16.96 30.75
N GLY A 494 -10.58 16.59 29.65
CA GLY A 494 -11.98 16.80 29.37
C GLY A 494 -12.94 16.01 30.28
N SER A 495 -14.20 16.45 30.32
CA SER A 495 -15.31 15.70 30.92
C SER A 495 -16.15 14.95 29.88
N THR A 496 -15.62 14.82 28.66
CA THR A 496 -16.25 14.09 27.57
C THR A 496 -16.23 12.58 27.85
N ASP A 497 -17.22 11.84 27.34
CA ASP A 497 -17.26 10.38 27.43
C ASP A 497 -16.31 9.68 26.43
N GLU A 498 -15.46 10.44 25.72
CA GLU A 498 -14.53 9.88 24.72
C GLU A 498 -13.23 9.41 25.37
N ASP A 499 -12.83 8.17 25.09
CA ASP A 499 -11.63 7.55 25.66
C ASP A 499 -10.34 8.14 25.05
N PRO A 500 -9.48 8.85 25.83
CA PRO A 500 -8.22 9.40 25.33
C PRO A 500 -7.26 8.32 24.80
N THR A 501 -7.41 7.07 25.25
CA THR A 501 -6.62 5.92 24.78
C THR A 501 -6.82 5.69 23.28
N LYS A 502 -8.02 5.95 22.76
CA LYS A 502 -8.33 5.83 21.33
C LYS A 502 -7.44 6.72 20.49
N TRP A 503 -7.28 7.98 20.90
CA TRP A 503 -6.49 8.98 20.18
C TRP A 503 -4.99 8.71 20.31
N TRP A 504 -4.55 8.29 21.50
CA TRP A 504 -3.14 7.93 21.74
C TRP A 504 -2.70 6.70 20.94
N ASP A 505 -3.51 5.64 20.95
CA ASP A 505 -3.21 4.44 20.16
C ASP A 505 -3.34 4.73 18.65
N ALA A 506 -4.28 5.59 18.22
CA ALA A 506 -4.37 6.01 16.82
C ALA A 506 -3.14 6.81 16.36
N PHE A 507 -2.56 7.63 17.25
CA PHE A 507 -1.26 8.28 17.01
C PHE A 507 -0.17 7.25 16.78
N ALA A 508 -0.05 6.25 17.66
CA ALA A 508 0.92 5.17 17.49
C ALA A 508 0.73 4.41 16.17
N ALA A 509 -0.50 3.99 15.87
CA ALA A 509 -0.85 3.28 14.64
C ALA A 509 -0.48 4.07 13.38
N THR A 510 -0.75 5.38 13.37
CA THR A 510 -0.46 6.27 12.24
C THR A 510 1.03 6.60 12.15
N TYR A 511 1.74 6.74 13.27
CA TYR A 511 3.18 6.99 13.30
C TYR A 511 3.99 5.79 12.79
N ILE A 512 3.55 4.58 13.14
CA ILE A 512 4.22 3.31 12.81
C ILE A 512 3.84 2.83 11.41
N GLY A 513 2.55 2.71 11.11
CA GLY A 513 2.04 2.14 9.86
C GLY A 513 2.05 0.61 9.84
N SER A 514 1.11 0.02 9.08
CA SER A 514 0.95 -1.43 8.98
C SER A 514 2.12 -2.15 8.29
N LEU A 515 2.83 -1.47 7.38
CA LEU A 515 3.91 -2.02 6.56
C LEU A 515 5.19 -2.30 7.37
N GLU A 516 5.32 -1.74 8.57
CA GLU A 516 6.42 -2.06 9.49
C GLU A 516 6.29 -3.47 10.09
N GLY A 517 5.07 -4.03 10.11
CA GLY A 517 4.82 -5.33 10.72
C GLY A 517 4.96 -5.31 12.24
N ILE A 518 5.30 -6.47 12.81
CA ILE A 518 5.05 -6.78 14.23
C ILE A 518 6.32 -6.75 15.07
N ASP A 519 7.46 -6.99 14.44
CA ASP A 519 8.73 -7.19 15.10
C ASP A 519 9.20 -5.88 15.74
N LEU A 520 9.91 -5.98 16.86
CA LEU A 520 10.51 -4.80 17.50
C LEU A 520 11.40 -4.05 16.49
N GLY A 521 11.23 -2.74 16.40
CA GLY A 521 11.95 -1.92 15.41
C GLY A 521 11.26 -1.80 14.04
N GLY A 522 10.25 -2.63 13.77
CA GLY A 522 9.51 -2.65 12.51
C GLY A 522 10.18 -3.53 11.45
N SER A 523 10.10 -3.12 10.19
CA SER A 523 10.65 -3.90 9.08
C SER A 523 12.19 -3.93 9.12
N ASP A 524 12.76 -5.11 8.87
CA ASP A 524 14.22 -5.29 8.68
C ASP A 524 14.74 -4.61 7.41
N GLN A 525 13.85 -4.13 6.53
CA GLN A 525 14.19 -3.50 5.27
C GLN A 525 13.59 -2.10 5.18
N THR A 526 14.45 -1.08 5.02
CA THR A 526 14.06 0.34 4.86
C THR A 526 13.33 0.67 3.56
N ILE A 527 13.12 -0.32 2.68
CA ILE A 527 12.28 -0.17 1.48
C ILE A 527 10.78 -0.34 1.80
N ASP A 528 10.46 -0.99 2.90
CA ASP A 528 9.08 -1.05 3.42
C ASP A 528 8.76 0.22 4.22
N GLY A 529 7.50 0.38 4.62
CA GLY A 529 7.06 1.48 5.50
C GLY A 529 6.96 2.85 4.83
N PHE A 530 5.89 3.58 5.12
CA PHE A 530 5.64 4.93 4.60
C PHE A 530 5.40 5.97 5.69
N MET A 531 5.27 5.55 6.94
CA MET A 531 5.00 6.48 8.04
C MET A 531 6.29 7.02 8.65
N LEU A 532 6.16 7.96 9.60
CA LEU A 532 7.31 8.63 10.20
C LEU A 532 8.27 7.66 10.91
N TRP A 533 7.80 6.51 11.38
CA TRP A 533 8.65 5.44 11.89
C TRP A 533 9.70 4.97 10.86
N ASN A 534 9.30 4.78 9.60
CA ASN A 534 10.25 4.41 8.56
C ASN A 534 11.17 5.57 8.17
N VAL A 535 10.64 6.80 8.17
CA VAL A 535 11.46 8.00 7.95
C VAL A 535 12.58 8.05 9.00
N ALA A 536 12.25 7.81 10.27
CA ALA A 536 13.22 7.69 11.35
C ALA A 536 14.25 6.59 11.09
N ASN A 537 13.83 5.36 10.77
CA ASN A 537 14.75 4.25 10.47
C ASN A 537 15.70 4.57 9.30
N ARG A 538 15.19 5.17 8.21
CA ARG A 538 16.03 5.60 7.07
C ARG A 538 17.04 6.68 7.44
N ARG A 539 16.62 7.64 8.27
CA ARG A 539 17.50 8.72 8.72
C ARG A 539 18.51 8.24 9.74
N ALA A 540 18.16 7.31 10.62
CA ALA A 540 19.09 6.71 11.56
C ALA A 540 20.30 6.07 10.87
N VAL A 541 20.08 5.32 9.79
CA VAL A 541 21.17 4.78 8.94
C VAL A 541 22.03 5.90 8.33
N SER A 542 21.41 7.03 7.98
CA SER A 542 22.09 8.15 7.32
C SER A 542 22.88 9.03 8.30
N PHE A 543 22.44 9.10 9.56
CA PHE A 543 22.93 10.02 10.59
C PHE A 543 23.73 9.35 11.71
N ASP A 544 23.92 8.02 11.63
CA ASP A 544 24.56 7.21 12.66
C ASP A 544 23.85 7.29 14.02
N THR A 545 22.51 7.17 13.99
CA THR A 545 21.62 7.22 15.18
C THR A 545 20.76 5.96 15.31
N GLN A 546 21.36 4.81 15.01
CA GLN A 546 20.77 3.50 15.23
C GLN A 546 21.16 2.96 16.60
N ASN A 547 20.23 2.27 17.25
CA ASN A 547 20.51 1.55 18.49
C ASN A 547 21.21 0.20 18.24
N ASP A 548 21.48 -0.53 19.32
CA ASP A 548 22.11 -1.86 19.29
C ASP A 548 21.29 -2.93 18.53
N ASP A 549 19.99 -2.72 18.38
CA ASP A 549 19.05 -3.58 17.64
C ASP A 549 18.86 -3.13 16.16
N TYR A 550 19.70 -2.19 15.70
CA TYR A 550 19.75 -1.69 14.32
C TYR A 550 18.51 -0.92 13.82
N TYR A 551 17.69 -0.34 14.71
CA TYR A 551 16.62 0.60 14.35
C TYR A 551 16.85 1.98 15.00
N ALA A 552 16.08 2.99 14.63
CA ALA A 552 16.32 4.36 15.05
C ALA A 552 16.21 4.54 16.58
N ASP A 553 17.17 5.23 17.20
CA ASP A 553 17.13 5.58 18.63
C ASP A 553 15.86 6.36 18.98
N ILE A 554 15.44 7.28 18.10
CA ILE A 554 14.21 8.06 18.28
C ILE A 554 12.94 7.20 18.24
N ASN A 555 12.94 6.08 17.50
CA ASN A 555 11.81 5.14 17.49
C ASN A 555 11.78 4.35 18.80
N ASN A 556 12.94 4.02 19.36
CA ASN A 556 13.02 3.39 20.69
C ASN A 556 12.47 4.33 21.77
N GLU A 557 12.90 5.58 21.79
CA GLU A 557 12.36 6.60 22.71
C GLU A 557 10.85 6.83 22.50
N MET A 558 10.37 6.84 21.26
CA MET A 558 8.95 6.95 20.97
C MET A 558 8.18 5.76 21.56
N LEU A 559 8.69 4.54 21.41
CA LEU A 559 8.07 3.34 21.97
C LEU A 559 7.95 3.43 23.50
N GLU A 560 8.99 3.93 24.18
CA GLU A 560 8.95 4.18 25.63
C GLU A 560 7.88 5.21 26.02
N LEU A 561 7.79 6.32 25.27
CA LEU A 561 6.76 7.34 25.48
C LEU A 561 5.36 6.76 25.25
N LEU A 562 5.16 5.95 24.21
CA LEU A 562 3.89 5.31 23.90
C LEU A 562 3.40 4.42 25.06
N PHE A 563 4.28 3.59 25.63
CA PHE A 563 3.94 2.78 26.81
C PHE A 563 3.73 3.62 28.07
N ALA A 564 4.53 4.67 28.27
CA ALA A 564 4.35 5.60 29.39
C ALA A 564 2.99 6.31 29.31
N GLY A 565 2.59 6.76 28.12
CA GLY A 565 1.31 7.40 27.85
C GLY A 565 0.13 6.48 28.17
N GLN A 566 0.14 5.23 27.67
CA GLN A 566 -0.88 4.24 28.02
C GLN A 566 -0.98 4.02 29.55
N ALA A 567 0.16 3.94 30.24
CA ALA A 567 0.18 3.75 31.68
C ALA A 567 -0.36 4.96 32.46
N GLN A 568 -0.14 6.18 31.95
CA GLN A 568 -0.65 7.41 32.54
C GLN A 568 -2.16 7.57 32.32
N LEU A 569 -2.65 7.29 31.10
CA LEU A 569 -4.07 7.28 30.77
C LEU A 569 -4.83 6.27 31.62
N LEU A 570 -4.30 5.05 31.80
CA LEU A 570 -4.90 4.03 32.66
C LEU A 570 -5.06 4.49 34.13
N ARG A 571 -4.21 5.42 34.59
CA ARG A 571 -4.27 5.98 35.95
C ARG A 571 -4.98 7.33 36.01
N ASN A 572 -5.52 7.83 34.90
CA ASN A 572 -6.06 9.19 34.76
C ASN A 572 -5.08 10.29 35.22
N ASP A 573 -3.78 10.10 34.96
CA ASP A 573 -2.72 11.04 35.37
C ASP A 573 -2.43 12.07 34.25
N CYS A 574 -3.42 12.93 33.97
CA CYS A 574 -3.37 13.85 32.84
C CYS A 574 -2.23 14.87 32.92
N ASN A 575 -1.81 15.25 34.13
CA ASN A 575 -0.67 16.16 34.32
C ASN A 575 0.66 15.58 33.81
N ASN A 576 0.88 14.28 34.00
CA ASN A 576 2.07 13.63 33.47
C ASN A 576 1.87 13.19 32.02
N PHE A 577 0.62 12.84 31.64
CA PHE A 577 0.27 12.56 30.25
C PHE A 577 0.55 13.74 29.33
N ALA A 578 0.14 14.97 29.69
CA ALA A 578 0.40 16.17 28.91
C ALA A 578 1.91 16.38 28.62
N LYS A 579 2.77 16.04 29.60
CA LYS A 579 4.24 16.09 29.40
C LYS A 579 4.71 15.01 28.42
N THR A 580 4.14 13.81 28.51
CA THR A 580 4.43 12.71 27.56
C THR A 580 3.98 13.07 26.15
N VAL A 581 2.78 13.64 26.00
CA VAL A 581 2.27 14.16 24.71
C VAL A 581 3.21 15.20 24.13
N SER A 582 3.61 16.21 24.92
CA SER A 582 4.57 17.22 24.47
C SER A 582 5.91 16.62 24.03
N ARG A 583 6.44 15.65 24.79
CA ARG A 583 7.69 14.97 24.42
C ARG A 583 7.54 14.18 23.12
N ALA A 584 6.44 13.46 22.93
CA ALA A 584 6.16 12.72 21.70
C ALA A 584 5.99 13.66 20.49
N LEU A 585 5.24 14.75 20.66
CA LEU A 585 5.02 15.80 19.65
C LEU A 585 6.35 16.37 19.14
N HIS A 586 7.30 16.61 20.04
CA HIS A 586 8.61 17.14 19.68
C HIS A 586 9.55 16.07 19.11
N LEU A 587 9.49 14.83 19.61
CA LEU A 587 10.33 13.73 19.14
C LEU A 587 10.04 13.37 17.68
N MET A 588 8.76 13.37 17.28
CA MET A 588 8.38 13.04 15.89
C MET A 588 8.84 14.07 14.85
N VAL A 589 9.29 15.26 15.27
CA VAL A 589 9.82 16.30 14.38
C VAL A 589 11.29 16.05 14.02
N ILE A 590 12.03 15.31 14.84
CA ILE A 590 13.46 14.98 14.59
C ILE A 590 13.69 14.31 13.22
N PRO A 591 12.94 13.28 12.79
CA PRO A 591 13.11 12.70 11.46
C PRO A 591 12.84 13.69 10.31
N LEU A 592 12.01 14.71 10.53
CA LEU A 592 11.78 15.79 9.56
C LEU A 592 13.01 16.69 9.46
N ILE A 593 13.58 17.10 10.61
CA ILE A 593 14.83 17.87 10.68
C ILE A 593 15.98 17.12 10.00
N GLN A 594 16.16 15.84 10.33
CA GLN A 594 17.15 14.98 9.68
C GLN A 594 16.91 14.91 8.17
N SER A 595 15.65 14.87 7.72
CA SER A 595 15.32 14.88 6.29
C SER A 595 15.69 16.20 5.61
N VAL A 596 15.47 17.35 6.24
CA VAL A 596 15.92 18.65 5.72
C VAL A 596 17.43 18.68 5.56
N ILE A 597 18.16 18.27 6.59
CA ILE A 597 19.63 18.26 6.58
C ILE A 597 20.16 17.29 5.52
N TRP A 598 19.58 16.08 5.42
CA TRP A 598 19.96 15.10 4.42
C TRP A 598 19.82 15.63 3.00
N TYR A 599 18.69 16.25 2.67
CA TYR A 599 18.49 16.81 1.34
C TYR A 599 19.28 18.09 1.13
N ALA A 600 19.65 18.84 2.18
CA ALA A 600 20.64 19.91 2.04
C ALA A 600 22.00 19.33 1.60
N ILE A 601 22.43 18.21 2.18
CA ILE A 601 23.68 17.52 1.77
C ILE A 601 23.57 17.02 0.32
N LYS A 602 22.48 16.31 -0.02
CA LYS A 602 22.33 15.72 -1.36
C LYS A 602 22.13 16.75 -2.48
N ASN A 603 21.56 17.90 -2.14
CA ASN A 603 21.31 18.96 -3.12
C ASN A 603 22.46 19.97 -3.22
N GLU A 604 23.53 19.83 -2.43
CA GLU A 604 24.69 20.72 -2.52
C GLU A 604 25.31 20.67 -3.93
N GLY A 605 25.49 21.85 -4.54
CA GLY A 605 26.06 21.97 -5.88
C GLY A 605 25.10 21.66 -7.03
N LEU A 606 23.84 21.29 -6.75
CA LEU A 606 22.80 21.20 -7.77
C LEU A 606 22.34 22.60 -8.21
N ILE A 607 21.73 22.66 -9.39
CA ILE A 607 21.06 23.86 -9.91
C ILE A 607 19.53 23.69 -9.83
N ALA A 608 18.78 24.79 -9.77
CA ALA A 608 17.32 24.75 -9.65
C ALA A 608 16.62 23.98 -10.78
N SER A 609 17.22 23.94 -11.98
CA SER A 609 16.71 23.20 -13.14
C SER A 609 17.18 21.74 -13.20
N SER A 610 17.81 21.22 -12.14
CA SER A 610 18.15 19.79 -12.07
C SER A 610 16.88 18.96 -11.96
N ASN A 611 16.89 17.78 -12.59
CA ASN A 611 15.78 16.82 -12.53
C ASN A 611 15.90 15.85 -11.33
N ASP A 612 16.83 16.10 -10.40
CA ASP A 612 17.02 15.29 -9.20
C ASP A 612 15.80 15.41 -8.27
N ASP A 613 15.21 14.28 -7.87
CA ASP A 613 14.05 14.26 -6.99
C ASP A 613 14.35 14.76 -5.58
N GLY A 614 15.62 14.76 -5.16
CA GLY A 614 16.06 15.34 -3.90
C GLY A 614 15.69 16.82 -3.73
N LEU A 615 15.58 17.59 -4.82
CA LEU A 615 15.16 19.00 -4.76
C LEU A 615 13.72 19.16 -4.27
N VAL A 616 12.77 18.40 -4.83
CA VAL A 616 11.37 18.45 -4.39
C VAL A 616 11.20 17.86 -2.99
N ILE A 617 11.89 16.76 -2.68
CA ILE A 617 11.74 16.10 -1.37
C ILE A 617 12.30 17.02 -0.27
N GLY A 618 13.47 17.62 -0.51
CA GLY A 618 14.08 18.58 0.42
C GLY A 618 13.22 19.82 0.64
N GLU A 619 12.61 20.36 -0.42
CA GLU A 619 11.69 21.49 -0.31
C GLU A 619 10.45 21.16 0.52
N VAL A 620 9.83 20.00 0.30
CA VAL A 620 8.65 19.57 1.09
C VAL A 620 9.04 19.30 2.53
N ALA A 621 10.16 18.62 2.78
CA ALA A 621 10.68 18.42 4.13
C ALA A 621 10.88 19.75 4.85
N ALA A 622 11.48 20.75 4.18
CA ALA A 622 11.65 22.08 4.76
C ALA A 622 10.30 22.73 5.07
N LYS A 623 9.38 22.76 4.10
CA LYS A 623 8.02 23.31 4.28
C LYS A 623 7.23 22.61 5.39
N SER A 624 7.49 21.32 5.65
CA SER A 624 6.84 20.58 6.74
C SER A 624 7.29 21.00 8.14
N VAL A 625 8.49 21.56 8.30
CA VAL A 625 9.04 21.94 9.62
C VAL A 625 9.16 23.46 9.81
N LEU A 626 9.22 24.23 8.71
CA LEU A 626 9.37 25.69 8.72
C LEU A 626 8.34 26.44 9.58
N PRO A 627 7.05 26.06 9.64
CA PRO A 627 6.10 26.70 10.56
C PRO A 627 6.53 26.62 12.03
N ILE A 628 7.07 25.47 12.45
CA ILE A 628 7.59 25.27 13.81
C ILE A 628 8.88 26.06 14.01
N VAL A 629 9.82 25.99 13.05
CA VAL A 629 11.08 26.75 13.13
C VAL A 629 10.80 28.25 13.21
N ASN A 630 9.92 28.78 12.38
CA ASN A 630 9.61 30.21 12.33
C ASN A 630 8.97 30.72 13.62
N LYS A 631 8.23 29.86 14.34
CA LYS A 631 7.68 30.18 15.67
C LYS A 631 8.79 30.41 16.71
N PHE A 632 9.85 29.62 16.68
CA PHE A 632 10.94 29.68 17.67
C PHE A 632 12.08 30.60 17.24
N ASP A 633 12.51 30.54 15.98
CA ASP A 633 13.56 31.36 15.39
C ASP A 633 13.25 31.74 13.92
N PRO A 634 12.68 32.95 13.69
CA PRO A 634 12.46 33.47 12.34
C PRO A 634 13.73 33.64 11.50
N ASN A 635 14.90 33.82 12.12
CA ASN A 635 16.16 33.93 11.37
C ASN A 635 16.62 32.57 10.85
N ALA A 636 16.50 31.53 11.68
CA ALA A 636 16.74 30.15 11.26
C ALA A 636 15.80 29.75 10.12
N ALA A 637 14.50 30.07 10.24
CA ALA A 637 13.52 29.79 9.18
C ALA A 637 13.94 30.41 7.85
N ARG A 638 14.37 31.68 7.86
CA ARG A 638 14.86 32.38 6.66
C ARG A 638 16.12 31.76 6.05
N ILE A 639 17.02 31.20 6.88
CA ILE A 639 18.20 30.46 6.38
C ILE A 639 17.73 29.19 5.66
N ILE A 640 16.86 28.41 6.29
CA ILE A 640 16.33 27.18 5.70
C ILE A 640 15.56 27.48 4.40
N GLU A 641 14.68 28.49 4.39
CA GLU A 641 13.94 28.90 3.20
C GLU A 641 14.86 29.26 2.04
N ARG A 642 15.87 30.10 2.29
CA ARG A 642 16.82 30.53 1.26
C ARG A 642 17.58 29.36 0.62
N ASN A 643 17.82 28.29 1.38
CA ASN A 643 18.59 27.13 0.91
C ASN A 643 17.73 26.01 0.32
N MET A 644 16.50 25.84 0.82
CA MET A 644 15.69 24.65 0.58
C MET A 644 14.40 24.91 -0.19
N VAL A 645 13.89 26.16 -0.19
CA VAL A 645 12.59 26.48 -0.79
C VAL A 645 12.78 27.27 -2.08
N ARG A 646 12.27 26.72 -3.20
CA ARG A 646 12.33 27.36 -4.51
C ARG A 646 11.48 28.63 -4.52
N SER A 647 12.13 29.79 -4.67
CA SER A 647 11.48 31.11 -4.70
C SER A 647 11.25 31.63 -6.12
N ASP A 648 12.20 31.41 -7.04
CA ASP A 648 12.21 31.98 -8.39
C ASP A 648 13.27 31.30 -9.29
N ASP A 649 13.37 31.76 -10.54
CA ASP A 649 14.28 31.22 -11.57
C ASP A 649 15.78 31.38 -11.24
N ASN A 650 16.16 32.25 -10.30
CA ASN A 650 17.55 32.43 -9.84
C ASN A 650 17.85 31.68 -8.54
N PHE A 651 16.93 30.84 -8.06
CA PHE A 651 17.16 30.02 -6.88
C PHE A 651 18.42 29.16 -7.06
N VAL A 652 19.30 29.18 -6.07
CA VAL A 652 20.47 28.30 -5.99
C VAL A 652 20.28 27.41 -4.78
N PRO A 653 20.02 26.10 -4.97
CA PRO A 653 19.89 25.16 -3.86
C PRO A 653 21.11 25.22 -2.95
N VAL A 654 20.87 25.25 -1.63
CA VAL A 654 21.90 25.08 -0.60
C VAL A 654 23.07 26.07 -0.75
N VAL A 655 22.76 27.32 -1.14
CA VAL A 655 23.75 28.38 -1.39
C VAL A 655 24.68 28.70 -0.22
N ASP A 656 24.22 28.52 1.02
CA ASP A 656 25.02 28.74 2.23
C ASP A 656 25.75 27.47 2.72
N GLY A 657 25.56 26.35 2.03
CA GLY A 657 26.10 25.05 2.40
C GLY A 657 25.22 24.29 3.40
N PRO A 658 25.30 22.95 3.43
CA PRO A 658 24.44 22.10 4.24
C PRO A 658 24.66 22.29 5.75
N GLN A 659 25.89 22.65 6.17
CA GLN A 659 26.18 22.96 7.56
C GLN A 659 25.45 24.21 8.06
N ALA A 660 25.22 25.21 7.20
CA ALA A 660 24.43 26.39 7.58
C ALA A 660 22.96 26.03 7.83
N VAL A 661 22.42 25.10 7.02
CA VAL A 661 21.07 24.55 7.21
C VAL A 661 20.99 23.75 8.51
N ALA A 662 21.96 22.89 8.79
CA ALA A 662 22.01 22.12 10.04
C ALA A 662 22.09 23.04 11.27
N ASN A 663 22.97 24.04 11.24
CA ASN A 663 23.15 25.01 12.31
C ASN A 663 21.89 25.86 12.59
N ALA A 664 21.01 26.03 11.59
CA ALA A 664 19.76 26.77 11.77
C ALA A 664 18.80 26.06 12.74
N PHE A 665 18.90 24.74 12.91
CA PHE A 665 18.03 23.99 13.83
C PHE A 665 18.49 24.04 15.30
N TYR A 666 19.70 24.55 15.59
CA TYR A 666 20.30 24.47 16.93
C TYR A 666 19.40 25.05 18.04
N LEU A 667 18.88 26.27 17.87
CA LEU A 667 18.00 26.87 18.88
C LEU A 667 16.64 26.18 18.97
N VAL A 668 16.14 25.64 17.87
CA VAL A 668 14.88 24.90 17.84
C VAL A 668 15.02 23.61 18.65
N LEU A 669 16.14 22.90 18.53
CA LEU A 669 16.42 21.67 19.28
C LEU A 669 16.47 21.91 20.80
N ASP A 670 17.07 23.03 21.24
CA ASP A 670 17.09 23.45 22.66
C ASP A 670 15.66 23.68 23.19
N GLU A 671 14.81 24.36 22.41
CA GLU A 671 13.43 24.68 22.80
C GLU A 671 12.47 23.47 22.79
N ILE A 672 12.61 22.55 21.82
CA ILE A 672 11.76 21.35 21.74
C ILE A 672 12.22 20.24 22.69
N GLY A 673 13.29 20.46 23.47
CA GLY A 673 13.72 19.59 24.54
C GLY A 673 14.32 18.25 24.10
N TRP A 674 14.63 18.10 22.81
CA TRP A 674 15.35 16.96 22.27
C TRP A 674 16.74 17.42 21.84
N GLY A 675 17.73 16.87 22.54
CA GLY A 675 19.12 17.25 22.38
C GLY A 675 19.66 16.89 21.00
N CYS A 676 20.82 17.47 20.74
CA CYS A 676 21.44 17.44 19.44
C CYS A 676 21.93 16.02 19.04
N ASP A 677 22.23 15.18 20.03
CA ASP A 677 22.58 13.75 19.90
C ASP A 677 21.57 12.92 19.10
N TYR A 678 20.26 13.22 19.23
CA TYR A 678 19.20 12.50 18.51
C TYR A 678 19.14 12.84 17.02
N VAL A 679 19.75 13.95 16.60
CA VAL A 679 19.85 14.31 15.18
C VAL A 679 21.02 13.58 14.54
N GLY A 680 22.17 13.51 15.23
CA GLY A 680 23.39 12.86 14.77
C GLY A 680 24.19 13.66 13.74
N HIS A 681 24.97 12.95 12.90
CA HIS A 681 25.81 13.54 11.87
C HIS A 681 25.76 12.75 10.55
N ALA A 682 25.83 13.44 9.42
CA ALA A 682 25.76 12.80 8.10
C ALA A 682 26.74 13.46 7.13
N ASP A 683 27.53 12.66 6.39
CA ASP A 683 28.45 13.12 5.34
C ASP A 683 29.33 14.33 5.74
N GLY A 684 29.77 14.39 7.00
CA GLY A 684 30.61 15.48 7.53
C GLY A 684 29.86 16.74 7.98
N VAL A 685 28.53 16.72 7.93
CA VAL A 685 27.66 17.76 8.50
C VAL A 685 27.19 17.33 9.89
N GLU A 686 27.45 18.19 10.86
CA GLU A 686 27.11 17.95 12.27
C GLU A 686 26.00 18.91 12.70
N ALA A 687 24.85 18.41 13.14
CA ALA A 687 23.80 19.27 13.69
C ALA A 687 24.25 20.08 14.93
N CYS A 688 25.34 19.64 15.56
CA CYS A 688 25.77 20.07 16.89
C CYS A 688 27.12 20.81 16.88
N GLN A 689 27.58 21.23 15.71
CA GLN A 689 28.86 21.93 15.58
C GLN A 689 28.93 23.22 16.44
N LEU A 690 27.78 23.87 16.68
CA LEU A 690 27.71 25.10 17.50
C LEU A 690 27.81 24.82 19.00
N GLU A 691 27.49 23.60 19.43
CA GLU A 691 27.58 23.15 20.83
C GLU A 691 29.05 22.99 21.26
N SER A 692 29.91 22.51 20.36
CA SER A 692 31.37 22.41 20.59
C SER A 692 32.10 23.76 20.47
N ALA A 693 31.52 24.74 19.78
CA ALA A 693 32.06 26.11 19.66
C ALA A 693 31.69 27.02 20.86
N THR A 694 30.60 26.72 21.57
CA THR A 694 30.21 27.43 22.79
C THR A 694 30.47 26.54 24.00
N GLY A 695 31.62 26.73 24.65
CA GLY A 695 32.01 25.99 25.86
C GLY A 695 30.89 25.96 26.92
N PRO A 696 30.97 25.04 27.91
CA PRO A 696 29.83 24.58 28.69
C PRO A 696 29.00 25.74 29.25
N ARG A 697 27.73 25.81 28.84
CA ARG A 697 26.73 26.65 29.52
C ARG A 697 26.65 26.17 30.96
N ASN A 698 27.04 27.03 31.90
CA ASN A 698 26.87 26.82 33.33
C ASN A 698 25.37 26.68 33.65
N ASN A 699 24.85 25.46 33.61
CA ASN A 699 23.58 25.14 34.24
C ASN A 699 23.80 25.13 35.76
N GLY A 700 23.54 26.28 36.37
CA GLY A 700 23.30 26.38 37.80
C GLY A 700 22.06 25.59 38.18
N SER A 701 22.23 24.30 38.46
CA SER A 701 21.40 23.60 39.42
C SER A 701 22.30 22.76 40.33
N SER A 702 22.34 23.16 41.59
CA SER A 702 23.13 22.52 42.62
C SER A 702 22.63 21.11 42.87
N LYS A 703 23.39 20.09 42.47
CA LYS A 703 23.46 18.83 43.21
C LYS A 703 24.79 18.82 43.96
N GLN A 704 24.71 19.19 45.24
CA GLN A 704 25.78 18.91 46.19
C GLN A 704 25.92 17.39 46.36
N GLY A 705 26.90 16.81 45.69
CA GLY A 705 27.49 15.53 46.03
C GLY A 705 28.93 15.77 46.45
N ALA A 706 29.18 15.84 47.75
CA ALA A 706 30.51 15.94 48.30
C ALA A 706 31.28 14.64 48.04
N VAL A 707 32.34 14.71 47.21
CA VAL A 707 33.44 13.73 47.28
C VAL A 707 34.77 14.47 47.19
N THR A 708 35.61 14.09 48.12
CA THR A 708 36.82 14.70 48.64
C THR A 708 37.96 14.83 47.61
N ILE A 709 38.59 16.00 47.60
CA ILE A 709 39.88 16.26 46.95
C ILE A 709 40.98 15.49 47.69
N LEU A 710 41.77 14.70 46.96
CA LEU A 710 43.11 14.30 47.37
C LEU A 710 44.03 14.46 46.17
N ALA A 711 44.70 15.61 46.13
CA ALA A 711 45.81 15.86 45.22
C ALA A 711 47.08 15.20 45.77
N LEU A 712 47.85 14.54 44.92
CA LEU A 712 49.31 14.46 45.07
C LEU A 712 49.99 14.18 43.72
N LEU A 713 50.74 15.19 43.30
CA LEU A 713 51.76 15.17 42.25
C LEU A 713 52.85 14.14 42.58
N ALA A 714 53.35 13.41 41.56
CA ALA A 714 54.79 13.26 41.29
C ALA A 714 55.09 12.30 40.12
N ASN A 715 55.61 12.90 39.04
CA ASN A 715 56.89 12.56 38.40
C ASN A 715 57.20 11.14 37.86
N THR A 716 57.20 11.09 36.52
CA THR A 716 58.37 10.75 35.65
C THR A 716 58.98 9.33 35.61
N ILE A 717 58.97 8.80 34.38
CA ILE A 717 59.97 7.95 33.70
C ILE A 717 60.04 6.47 34.13
N PHE A 718 59.66 5.53 33.25
CA PHE A 718 60.60 4.66 32.51
C PHE A 718 59.87 3.66 31.59
N TRP A 719 60.58 3.41 30.48
CA TRP A 719 60.42 2.53 29.32
C TRP A 719 59.46 1.33 29.33
N GLY A 720 59.05 0.99 28.10
CA GLY A 720 58.12 -0.10 27.79
C GLY A 720 58.73 -1.50 27.84
N TYR A 721 57.88 -2.50 27.58
CA TYR A 721 58.18 -3.67 26.76
C TYR A 721 56.87 -4.43 26.44
N SER A 722 56.66 -4.66 25.14
CA SER A 722 56.06 -5.83 24.47
C SER A 722 54.78 -6.52 24.98
N ALA A 723 53.82 -6.56 24.05
CA ALA A 723 52.93 -7.65 23.66
C ALA A 723 53.32 -9.10 24.03
N TRP A 724 52.34 -9.95 24.38
CA TRP A 724 51.84 -11.11 23.60
C TRP A 724 50.85 -12.01 24.40
N LEU A 725 49.81 -12.49 23.69
CA LEU A 725 48.93 -13.67 23.92
C LEU A 725 47.86 -13.56 25.02
N SER A 726 46.59 -13.86 24.76
CA SER A 726 45.99 -14.84 23.84
C SER A 726 44.63 -14.40 23.32
#